data_AF-Q30XX3-F1
#
_entry.id   AF-Q30XX3-F1
#
_cell.length_a   1.000
_cell.length_b   1.000
_cell.length_c   1.000
_cell.angle_alpha   90.00
_cell.angle_beta   90.00
_cell.angle_gamma   90.00
#
_symmetry.space_group_name_H-M   'P 1'
#
loop_
_entity.id
_entity.type
_entity.pdbx_description
1 polymer ?
#
loop_
_entity_poly.entity_id
_entity_poly.type
_entity_poly.pdbx_seq_one_letter_code
_entity_poly.pdbx_strand_id
1 'polypeptide(L)'
;MHKHGFTLVEEREIKELSSRARLWRHDATGAALLSMSNDDENKVFGVSFRTPPHDSTGVAHILEHSVLCGSEKYPVKEPFVELLKGSLQTFLNAFTYPDKTCYPVASTNLADFYNLVDVYLDAAFFPRITPEIFQQEGWHYETAQDGTLTYKGVVFNEMKGVYSSPESILAERSQQALFPDITYGLDSGGNPEHIPDLTYEAFKAFHETYYHPANARFYFWGDDPEDRRLAVLSQLLDRFGPLDVQSEVPLQQTFDTPKRLEVPYAAGADSDRRGMMTVNWLLPETSDAETNFALQMLDHILVGLPASPLRKALIESGLGEDLAGGGLENELRQLYFSTGLKGIDPADEEQISSLIFSVLRGLAEDGVPAASIEAAMNTVEFDLRENNTGRFPVGLAVMTRALTTWLYDGDPFSQLAFEKPVNAIRARVAVGEPVFENLIRRWLLDNTHRATVVLVPAENSDKARAEREKSRLAAVRASLDEQGLEAVRANAEKLRRMQEEPDTPEALSTIPRLGLHDLAAVNTPIPAQESPLDGMRLITHDIDAKGILYVDAGFSLNRIPAGLVPLVPLLGRAMVEMGTSRYDFVEMGMRIACKTGGIDADSVVLTRVDDRTPDARLFVQGKATQANAAALFELMRDVLLDAQLDQKERFRSILLEEKARMEHRLVPAGHMVVMSRLRSHFGKSGWLGEQMDGLAALEYLRELVRRVDEDWNGVLADLTAVRQALVGRAGAVLNMTGSGSTLAAAMPHASSFAASLPEGQDVPPAWFADIRPVHEALCVPSQVNYVGKAADLYSLGYRYHGSANVIFKHLRMAWLWDKVRVQGGAYGAFCAFDRASGVLAQVSYRDPNLEATLDVYDRSAEYLRSLSLTKDELVTSVVGAIGELDAHMLPHDRGMASLARTLTGDTEERRQQMRDEILSTTPEDFVRFADVLAEAARTGTVCVLGGAGVEEAAERNGWAVKSIM
;
A
#
# COMPACT_ATOMS: atom_id res chain seq x y z
N MET A 1 -39.54 -6.18 -6.47
CA MET A 1 -39.36 -7.09 -5.32
C MET A 1 -39.29 -6.24 -4.07
N HIS A 2 -39.97 -6.61 -2.98
CA HIS A 2 -40.00 -5.87 -1.72
C HIS A 2 -39.59 -6.78 -0.57
N LYS A 3 -38.63 -6.35 0.25
CA LYS A 3 -38.09 -7.11 1.40
C LYS A 3 -37.51 -6.18 2.44
N HIS A 4 -37.77 -6.42 3.73
CA HIS A 4 -37.16 -5.68 4.85
C HIS A 4 -37.23 -4.15 4.69
N GLY A 5 -38.35 -3.62 4.16
CA GLY A 5 -38.51 -2.18 3.92
C GLY A 5 -37.75 -1.63 2.69
N PHE A 6 -37.11 -2.50 1.89
CA PHE A 6 -36.44 -2.14 0.65
C PHE A 6 -37.25 -2.54 -0.59
N THR A 7 -37.21 -1.66 -1.58
CA THR A 7 -37.68 -1.91 -2.94
C THR A 7 -36.48 -2.09 -3.88
N LEU A 8 -36.48 -3.17 -4.67
CA LEU A 8 -35.49 -3.37 -5.74
C LEU A 8 -35.71 -2.33 -6.84
N VAL A 9 -34.70 -1.52 -7.11
CA VAL A 9 -34.70 -0.49 -8.16
C VAL A 9 -34.21 -1.09 -9.48
N GLU A 10 -33.09 -1.80 -9.44
CA GLU A 10 -32.44 -2.34 -10.64
C GLU A 10 -31.63 -3.60 -10.33
N GLU A 11 -31.54 -4.51 -11.30
CA GLU A 11 -30.73 -5.72 -11.26
C GLU A 11 -29.94 -5.86 -12.57
N ARG A 12 -28.64 -6.16 -12.49
CA ARG A 12 -27.76 -6.43 -13.63
C ARG A 12 -26.80 -7.57 -13.32
N GLU A 13 -26.52 -8.41 -14.32
CA GLU A 13 -25.40 -9.35 -14.29
C GLU A 13 -24.17 -8.65 -14.88
N ILE A 14 -23.10 -8.52 -14.08
CA ILE A 14 -21.83 -7.91 -14.50
C ILE A 14 -20.82 -9.04 -14.69
N LYS A 15 -20.66 -9.47 -15.95
CA LYS A 15 -19.83 -10.62 -16.32
C LYS A 15 -18.36 -10.39 -16.00
N GLU A 16 -17.91 -9.16 -16.19
CA GLU A 16 -16.55 -8.70 -15.93
C GLU A 16 -16.12 -8.93 -14.48
N LEU A 17 -17.08 -8.94 -13.56
CA LEU A 17 -16.89 -9.12 -12.13
C LEU A 17 -17.46 -10.45 -11.62
N SER A 18 -17.95 -11.33 -12.50
CA SER A 18 -18.68 -12.56 -12.14
C SER A 18 -19.73 -12.33 -11.04
N SER A 19 -20.46 -11.22 -11.12
CA SER A 19 -21.31 -10.73 -10.03
C SER A 19 -22.72 -10.39 -10.49
N ARG A 20 -23.70 -10.79 -9.69
CA ARG A 20 -25.06 -10.24 -9.78
C ARG A 20 -25.16 -8.99 -8.92
N ALA A 21 -25.44 -7.86 -9.55
CA ALA A 21 -25.53 -6.56 -8.92
C ALA A 21 -27.00 -6.12 -8.78
N ARG A 22 -27.41 -5.72 -7.57
CA ARG A 22 -28.76 -5.23 -7.27
C ARG A 22 -28.72 -3.91 -6.54
N LEU A 23 -29.40 -2.91 -7.10
CA LEU A 23 -29.61 -1.61 -6.47
C LEU A 23 -30.96 -1.62 -5.75
N TRP A 24 -30.92 -1.45 -4.44
CA TRP A 24 -32.05 -1.39 -3.53
C TRP A 24 -32.24 0.03 -3.01
N ARG A 25 -33.48 0.39 -2.69
CA ARG A 25 -33.82 1.65 -2.01
C ARG A 25 -34.71 1.37 -0.81
N HIS A 26 -34.34 1.90 0.35
CA HIS A 26 -35.17 1.83 1.55
C HIS A 26 -36.35 2.79 1.44
N ASP A 27 -37.57 2.31 1.69
CA ASP A 27 -38.79 3.04 1.39
C ASP A 27 -38.99 4.27 2.30
N ALA A 28 -38.59 4.19 3.57
CA ALA A 28 -38.84 5.25 4.55
C ALA A 28 -37.79 6.36 4.53
N THR A 29 -36.51 6.01 4.34
CA THR A 29 -35.39 6.96 4.42
C THR A 29 -34.84 7.37 3.05
N GLY A 30 -35.12 6.60 2.00
CA GLY A 30 -34.51 6.78 0.68
C GLY A 30 -33.08 6.26 0.55
N ALA A 31 -32.51 5.66 1.61
CA ALA A 31 -31.17 5.10 1.61
C ALA A 31 -30.97 4.10 0.45
N ALA A 32 -29.85 4.21 -0.26
CA ALA A 32 -29.53 3.34 -1.39
C ALA A 32 -28.53 2.25 -0.97
N LEU A 33 -28.79 1.02 -1.39
CA LEU A 33 -27.91 -0.13 -1.19
C LEU A 33 -27.52 -0.72 -2.54
N LEU A 34 -26.24 -0.82 -2.82
CA LEU A 34 -25.69 -1.61 -3.92
C LEU A 34 -25.20 -2.96 -3.36
N SER A 35 -25.91 -4.03 -3.69
CA SER A 35 -25.61 -5.40 -3.26
C SER A 35 -25.02 -6.18 -4.43
N MET A 36 -23.74 -6.55 -4.31
CA MET A 36 -22.99 -7.37 -5.26
C MET A 36 -22.90 -8.79 -4.70
N SER A 37 -23.45 -9.79 -5.38
CA SER A 37 -23.39 -11.20 -4.98
C SER A 37 -22.53 -11.99 -5.95
N ASN A 38 -21.52 -12.69 -5.43
CA ASN A 38 -20.57 -13.52 -6.19
C ASN A 38 -19.95 -14.59 -5.27
N ASP A 39 -18.98 -15.35 -5.79
CA ASP A 39 -18.29 -16.43 -5.06
C ASP A 39 -17.00 -15.97 -4.35
N ASP A 40 -16.77 -14.65 -4.22
CA ASP A 40 -15.61 -14.13 -3.50
C ASP A 40 -15.83 -14.28 -1.98
N GLU A 41 -14.99 -15.09 -1.36
CA GLU A 41 -15.01 -15.28 0.09
C GLU A 41 -14.63 -14.00 0.84
N ASN A 42 -13.88 -13.08 0.24
CA ASN A 42 -13.47 -11.85 0.91
C ASN A 42 -14.57 -10.79 0.87
N LYS A 43 -15.57 -10.98 1.75
CA LYS A 43 -16.75 -10.12 1.85
C LYS A 43 -16.35 -8.70 2.20
N VAL A 44 -16.97 -7.72 1.55
CA VAL A 44 -16.74 -6.30 1.81
C VAL A 44 -18.06 -5.62 2.11
N PHE A 45 -18.03 -4.77 3.14
CA PHE A 45 -19.09 -3.83 3.44
C PHE A 45 -18.50 -2.42 3.41
N GLY A 46 -19.28 -1.45 2.97
CA GLY A 46 -18.97 -0.05 3.18
C GLY A 46 -20.22 0.80 3.33
N VAL A 47 -20.12 1.83 4.15
CA VAL A 47 -21.05 2.95 4.15
C VAL A 47 -20.30 4.22 3.80
N SER A 48 -20.82 4.95 2.81
CA SER A 48 -20.25 6.21 2.35
C SER A 48 -21.26 7.33 2.50
N PHE A 49 -20.80 8.49 2.96
CA PHE A 49 -21.60 9.71 3.10
C PHE A 49 -21.05 10.77 2.17
N ARG A 50 -21.94 11.52 1.50
CA ARG A 50 -21.55 12.72 0.75
C ARG A 50 -21.35 13.87 1.73
N THR A 51 -20.10 14.27 1.96
CA THR A 51 -19.66 15.15 3.05
C THR A 51 -18.88 16.38 2.52
N PRO A 52 -19.45 17.18 1.61
CA PRO A 52 -18.76 18.36 1.09
C PRO A 52 -18.51 19.39 2.21
N PRO A 53 -17.24 19.73 2.54
CA PRO A 53 -16.95 20.81 3.46
C PRO A 53 -17.32 22.18 2.86
N HIS A 54 -17.57 23.14 3.75
CA HIS A 54 -17.84 24.55 3.42
C HIS A 54 -16.64 25.47 3.72
N ASP A 55 -15.62 24.95 4.39
CA ASP A 55 -14.36 25.63 4.72
C ASP A 55 -13.20 24.61 4.81
N SER A 56 -11.98 25.08 5.08
CA SER A 56 -10.78 24.24 5.24
C SER A 56 -10.50 23.88 6.71
N THR A 57 -11.53 23.81 7.56
CA THR A 57 -11.34 23.44 8.98
C THR A 57 -11.05 21.96 9.19
N GLY A 58 -11.23 21.12 8.17
CA GLY A 58 -11.05 19.67 8.27
C GLY A 58 -12.20 18.95 8.97
N VAL A 59 -13.38 19.56 9.08
CA VAL A 59 -14.53 18.99 9.83
C VAL A 59 -14.90 17.57 9.40
N ALA A 60 -14.82 17.24 8.09
CA ALA A 60 -15.10 15.91 7.59
C ALA A 60 -14.07 14.88 8.08
N HIS A 61 -12.78 15.24 8.07
CA HIS A 61 -11.68 14.39 8.52
C HIS A 61 -11.67 14.20 10.04
N ILE A 62 -11.89 15.27 10.80
CA ILE A 62 -12.00 15.20 12.26
C ILE A 62 -13.18 14.31 12.67
N LEU A 63 -14.30 14.39 11.95
CA LEU A 63 -15.45 13.53 12.21
C LEU A 63 -15.19 12.07 11.83
N GLU A 64 -14.44 11.83 10.76
CA GLU A 64 -14.03 10.47 10.38
C GLU A 64 -13.30 9.75 11.51
N HIS A 65 -12.32 10.39 12.12
CA HIS A 65 -11.66 9.91 13.33
C HIS A 65 -12.63 9.77 14.52
N SER A 66 -13.38 10.84 14.80
CA SER A 66 -14.17 10.95 16.04
C SER A 66 -15.30 9.94 16.15
N VAL A 67 -15.93 9.54 15.03
CA VAL A 67 -17.01 8.54 15.09
C VAL A 67 -16.50 7.14 15.46
N LEU A 68 -15.22 6.87 15.28
CA LEU A 68 -14.57 5.62 15.66
C LEU A 68 -14.12 5.63 17.12
N CYS A 69 -14.37 6.70 17.90
CA CYS A 69 -14.05 6.82 19.32
C CYS A 69 -15.22 6.40 20.25
N GLY A 70 -15.96 5.36 19.86
CA GLY A 70 -17.06 4.81 20.63
C GLY A 70 -18.45 5.26 20.16
N SER A 71 -19.45 4.43 20.46
CA SER A 71 -20.83 4.60 19.99
C SER A 71 -21.86 4.24 21.08
N GLU A 72 -23.15 4.31 20.75
CA GLU A 72 -24.25 3.95 21.66
C GLU A 72 -24.16 2.50 22.15
N LYS A 73 -23.96 1.53 21.23
CA LYS A 73 -23.81 0.10 21.57
C LYS A 73 -22.42 -0.24 22.10
N TYR A 74 -21.40 0.48 21.66
CA TYR A 74 -19.99 0.17 21.94
C TYR A 74 -19.31 1.35 22.65
N PRO A 75 -19.61 1.59 23.94
CA PRO A 75 -19.15 2.76 24.68
C PRO A 75 -17.70 2.62 25.19
N VAL A 76 -16.80 2.10 24.36
CA VAL A 76 -15.34 2.01 24.62
C VAL A 76 -14.62 3.16 23.92
N LYS A 77 -13.39 3.48 24.35
CA LYS A 77 -12.62 4.61 23.80
C LYS A 77 -12.16 4.36 22.36
N GLU A 78 -11.72 3.14 22.07
CA GLU A 78 -11.19 2.78 20.76
C GLU A 78 -11.76 1.42 20.27
N PRO A 79 -13.05 1.33 19.90
CA PRO A 79 -13.64 0.12 19.33
C PRO A 79 -12.84 -0.42 18.13
N PHE A 80 -12.34 0.49 17.29
CA PHE A 80 -11.51 0.17 16.13
C PHE A 80 -10.27 -0.65 16.53
N VAL A 81 -9.60 -0.27 17.62
CA VAL A 81 -8.40 -0.98 18.11
C VAL A 81 -8.76 -2.33 18.73
N GLU A 82 -9.91 -2.44 19.40
CA GLU A 82 -10.39 -3.73 19.91
C GLU A 82 -10.72 -4.72 18.78
N LEU A 83 -11.29 -4.23 17.67
CA LEU A 83 -11.45 -5.03 16.45
C LEU A 83 -10.11 -5.46 15.87
N LEU A 84 -9.12 -4.56 15.77
CA LEU A 84 -7.79 -4.89 15.26
C LEU A 84 -7.10 -6.02 16.04
N LYS A 85 -7.36 -6.12 17.35
CA LYS A 85 -6.77 -7.14 18.23
C LYS A 85 -7.39 -8.53 18.03
N GLY A 86 -8.67 -8.62 17.70
CA GLY A 86 -9.47 -9.84 17.87
C GLY A 86 -10.42 -10.23 16.75
N SER A 87 -10.31 -9.62 15.58
CA SER A 87 -11.08 -10.01 14.38
C SER A 87 -10.24 -10.82 13.38
N LEU A 88 -10.90 -11.36 12.36
CA LEU A 88 -10.30 -11.99 11.18
C LEU A 88 -10.39 -11.05 9.97
N GLN A 89 -10.31 -9.76 10.24
CA GLN A 89 -10.46 -8.72 9.24
C GLN A 89 -9.35 -8.83 8.19
N THR A 90 -9.75 -8.81 6.93
CA THR A 90 -8.83 -8.63 5.80
C THR A 90 -8.61 -7.16 5.50
N PHE A 91 -9.56 -6.31 5.89
CA PHE A 91 -9.46 -4.85 5.80
C PHE A 91 -10.28 -4.17 6.89
N LEU A 92 -9.71 -3.13 7.49
CA LEU A 92 -10.36 -2.30 8.49
C LEU A 92 -9.76 -0.90 8.42
N ASN A 93 -10.50 0.07 7.89
CA ASN A 93 -10.06 1.46 7.80
C ASN A 93 -11.25 2.41 7.65
N ALA A 94 -10.96 3.70 7.50
CA ALA A 94 -11.89 4.72 7.04
C ALA A 94 -11.11 5.76 6.20
N PHE A 95 -11.83 6.50 5.35
CA PHE A 95 -11.23 7.43 4.40
C PHE A 95 -12.04 8.72 4.30
N THR A 96 -11.34 9.86 4.28
CA THR A 96 -11.91 11.16 3.94
C THR A 96 -11.39 11.63 2.58
N TYR A 97 -12.29 11.72 1.61
CA TYR A 97 -12.05 12.30 0.29
C TYR A 97 -12.45 13.78 0.27
N PRO A 98 -12.24 14.51 -0.84
CA PRO A 98 -12.69 15.90 -0.96
C PRO A 98 -14.20 16.12 -0.74
N ASP A 99 -15.05 15.13 -1.00
CA ASP A 99 -16.52 15.25 -0.92
C ASP A 99 -17.27 14.05 -0.35
N LYS A 100 -16.55 13.03 0.13
CA LYS A 100 -17.14 11.83 0.71
C LYS A 100 -16.30 11.30 1.86
N THR A 101 -16.98 10.66 2.81
CA THR A 101 -16.34 9.90 3.89
C THR A 101 -16.80 8.46 3.81
N CYS A 102 -15.87 7.51 3.80
CA CYS A 102 -16.13 6.09 3.55
C CYS A 102 -15.65 5.24 4.73
N TYR A 103 -16.49 4.32 5.19
CA TYR A 103 -16.18 3.40 6.30
C TYR A 103 -16.28 1.93 5.83
N PRO A 104 -15.23 1.38 5.21
CA PRO A 104 -15.23 0.01 4.72
C PRO A 104 -14.59 -0.99 5.68
N VAL A 105 -15.13 -2.20 5.67
CA VAL A 105 -14.60 -3.38 6.36
C VAL A 105 -14.63 -4.59 5.44
N ALA A 106 -13.70 -5.53 5.64
CA ALA A 106 -13.71 -6.79 4.93
C ALA A 106 -13.27 -7.96 5.80
N SER A 107 -13.82 -9.14 5.54
CA SER A 107 -13.45 -10.38 6.23
C SER A 107 -13.83 -11.60 5.40
N THR A 108 -13.03 -12.65 5.46
CA THR A 108 -13.39 -13.95 4.86
C THR A 108 -14.35 -14.73 5.75
N ASN A 109 -14.35 -14.46 7.06
CA ASN A 109 -15.21 -15.13 8.03
C ASN A 109 -16.57 -14.42 8.14
N LEU A 110 -17.66 -15.19 8.01
CA LEU A 110 -19.02 -14.63 7.98
C LEU A 110 -19.46 -14.04 9.33
N ALA A 111 -19.09 -14.64 10.46
CA ALA A 111 -19.44 -14.11 11.78
C ALA A 111 -18.68 -12.81 12.03
N ASP A 112 -17.38 -12.82 11.72
CA ASP A 112 -16.50 -11.67 11.83
C ASP A 112 -16.96 -10.50 10.97
N PHE A 113 -17.27 -10.76 9.70
CA PHE A 113 -17.78 -9.77 8.78
C PHE A 113 -18.97 -9.00 9.36
N TYR A 114 -19.96 -9.69 9.92
CA TYR A 114 -21.13 -9.04 10.51
C TYR A 114 -20.85 -8.39 11.87
N ASN A 115 -19.85 -8.83 12.63
CA ASN A 115 -19.38 -8.12 13.81
C ASN A 115 -18.77 -6.77 13.42
N LEU A 116 -17.91 -6.74 12.39
CA LEU A 116 -17.32 -5.52 11.85
C LEU A 116 -18.40 -4.57 11.32
N VAL A 117 -19.36 -5.08 10.54
CA VAL A 117 -20.50 -4.32 10.01
C VAL A 117 -21.31 -3.67 11.15
N ASP A 118 -21.66 -4.41 12.21
CA ASP A 118 -22.48 -3.86 13.30
C ASP A 118 -21.74 -2.73 14.05
N VAL A 119 -20.44 -2.92 14.33
CA VAL A 119 -19.61 -1.86 14.97
C VAL A 119 -19.52 -0.62 14.09
N TYR A 120 -19.27 -0.78 12.79
CA TYR A 120 -19.14 0.35 11.86
C TYR A 120 -20.45 1.09 11.62
N LEU A 121 -21.58 0.37 11.54
CA LEU A 121 -22.90 0.98 11.44
C LEU A 121 -23.22 1.79 12.71
N ASP A 122 -22.97 1.23 13.89
CA ASP A 122 -23.25 1.95 15.14
C ASP A 122 -22.31 3.15 15.34
N ALA A 123 -21.03 3.01 14.99
CA ALA A 123 -20.06 4.09 15.00
C ALA A 123 -20.49 5.25 14.09
N ALA A 124 -20.78 4.99 12.81
CA ALA A 124 -21.13 6.07 11.88
C ALA A 124 -22.44 6.79 12.25
N PHE A 125 -23.48 6.05 12.65
CA PHE A 125 -24.83 6.61 12.82
C PHE A 125 -25.16 7.04 14.26
N PHE A 126 -24.56 6.40 15.28
CA PHE A 126 -24.80 6.69 16.70
C PHE A 126 -23.49 6.89 17.50
N PRO A 127 -22.57 7.75 17.05
CA PRO A 127 -21.29 7.94 17.71
C PRO A 127 -21.40 8.71 19.03
N ARG A 128 -20.43 8.47 19.92
CA ARG A 128 -20.21 9.27 21.13
C ARG A 128 -19.30 10.46 20.84
N ILE A 129 -19.71 11.38 19.98
CA ILE A 129 -18.91 12.57 19.62
C ILE A 129 -18.97 13.69 20.69
N THR A 130 -18.41 13.48 21.89
CA THR A 130 -18.40 14.49 22.98
C THR A 130 -17.41 15.63 22.72
N PRO A 131 -17.48 16.76 23.44
CA PRO A 131 -16.50 17.85 23.32
C PRO A 131 -15.05 17.39 23.54
N GLU A 132 -14.84 16.42 24.42
CA GLU A 132 -13.52 15.87 24.72
C GLU A 132 -12.95 15.06 23.55
N ILE A 133 -13.78 14.27 22.86
CA ILE A 133 -13.38 13.53 21.67
C ILE A 133 -13.07 14.49 20.52
N PHE A 134 -13.91 15.52 20.32
CA PHE A 134 -13.61 16.58 19.36
C PHE A 134 -12.27 17.27 19.64
N GLN A 135 -11.97 17.57 20.90
CA GLN A 135 -10.71 18.21 21.28
C GLN A 135 -9.51 17.30 21.08
N GLN A 136 -9.65 16.01 21.36
CA GLN A 136 -8.60 15.01 21.16
C GLN A 136 -8.30 14.81 19.67
N GLU A 137 -9.31 14.46 18.88
CA GLU A 137 -9.13 14.10 17.47
C GLU A 137 -8.94 15.34 16.58
N GLY A 138 -9.64 16.43 16.88
CA GLY A 138 -9.56 17.69 16.13
C GLY A 138 -8.45 18.59 16.62
N TRP A 139 -8.79 19.49 17.56
CA TRP A 139 -7.82 20.40 18.14
C TRP A 139 -8.21 20.94 19.54
N HIS A 140 -7.21 21.29 20.34
CA HIS A 140 -7.36 22.02 21.60
C HIS A 140 -6.10 22.83 21.95
N TYR A 141 -6.21 23.68 22.98
CA TYR A 141 -5.07 24.37 23.57
C TYR A 141 -4.44 23.53 24.68
N GLU A 142 -3.11 23.47 24.70
CA GLU A 142 -2.32 23.11 25.87
C GLU A 142 -1.49 24.30 26.33
N THR A 143 -1.11 24.33 27.61
CA THR A 143 -0.21 25.36 28.15
C THR A 143 1.02 24.74 28.78
N ALA A 144 2.17 25.33 28.50
CA ALA A 144 3.40 25.08 29.23
C ALA A 144 3.36 25.69 30.64
N GLN A 145 4.34 25.33 31.48
CA GLN A 145 4.46 25.85 32.85
C GLN A 145 4.63 27.37 32.90
N ASP A 146 5.27 27.96 31.89
CA ASP A 146 5.47 29.40 31.75
C ASP A 146 4.21 30.14 31.24
N GLY A 147 3.12 29.42 30.98
CA GLY A 147 1.86 29.96 30.46
C GLY A 147 1.83 30.14 28.95
N THR A 148 2.82 29.63 28.20
CA THR A 148 2.82 29.63 26.73
C THR A 148 1.80 28.63 26.20
N LEU A 149 0.91 29.06 25.30
CA LEU A 149 -0.07 28.19 24.66
C LEU A 149 0.50 27.49 23.42
N THR A 150 0.03 26.27 23.18
CA THR A 150 0.29 25.48 21.95
C THR A 150 -0.99 24.81 21.48
N TYR A 151 -1.08 24.52 20.17
CA TYR A 151 -2.14 23.68 19.61
C TYR A 151 -1.77 22.20 19.69
N LYS A 152 -2.76 21.36 19.98
CA LYS A 152 -2.68 19.89 19.99
C LYS A 152 -3.94 19.30 19.37
N GLY A 153 -3.84 18.08 18.85
CA GLY A 153 -4.95 17.32 18.27
C GLY A 153 -4.41 16.31 17.25
N VAL A 154 -5.11 15.18 17.06
CA VAL A 154 -4.66 14.12 16.14
C VAL A 154 -4.59 14.65 14.71
N VAL A 155 -5.72 15.11 14.15
CA VAL A 155 -5.81 15.62 12.78
C VAL A 155 -5.00 16.91 12.61
N PHE A 156 -4.99 17.81 13.61
CA PHE A 156 -4.14 19.00 13.55
C PHE A 156 -2.66 18.68 13.32
N ASN A 157 -2.12 17.70 14.05
CA ASN A 157 -0.73 17.29 13.92
C ASN A 157 -0.47 16.52 12.61
N GLU A 158 -1.40 15.66 12.21
CA GLU A 158 -1.34 14.95 10.94
C GLU A 158 -1.26 15.91 9.75
N MET A 159 -2.16 16.89 9.70
CA MET A 159 -2.20 17.86 8.60
C MET A 159 -1.00 18.82 8.61
N LYS A 160 -0.38 19.09 9.78
CA LYS A 160 0.94 19.76 9.81
C LYS A 160 2.02 18.91 9.13
N GLY A 161 1.95 17.59 9.27
CA GLY A 161 2.80 16.64 8.54
C GLY A 161 2.55 16.70 7.04
N VAL A 162 1.29 16.59 6.59
CA VAL A 162 0.90 16.67 5.17
C VAL A 162 1.38 17.98 4.52
N TYR A 163 1.15 19.12 5.18
CA TYR A 163 1.58 20.43 4.70
C TYR A 163 3.10 20.68 4.81
N SER A 164 3.89 19.72 5.28
CA SER A 164 5.36 19.80 5.19
C SER A 164 5.91 19.14 3.92
N SER A 165 5.07 18.41 3.17
CA SER A 165 5.41 17.83 1.88
C SER A 165 5.12 18.81 0.72
N PRO A 166 6.14 19.25 -0.03
CA PRO A 166 5.94 20.11 -1.19
C PRO A 166 5.08 19.45 -2.28
N GLU A 167 5.19 18.13 -2.44
CA GLU A 167 4.37 17.37 -3.41
C GLU A 167 2.89 17.38 -3.02
N SER A 168 2.59 17.23 -1.72
CA SER A 168 1.21 17.32 -1.21
C SER A 168 0.64 18.72 -1.42
N ILE A 169 1.43 19.77 -1.14
CA ILE A 169 1.03 21.16 -1.41
C ILE A 169 0.77 21.37 -2.91
N LEU A 170 1.65 20.88 -3.79
CA LEU A 170 1.49 21.01 -5.24
C LEU A 170 0.22 20.32 -5.72
N ALA A 171 -0.07 19.11 -5.24
CA ALA A 171 -1.28 18.36 -5.58
C ALA A 171 -2.55 19.10 -5.12
N GLU A 172 -2.60 19.50 -3.85
CA GLU A 172 -3.73 20.25 -3.27
C GLU A 172 -3.98 21.55 -4.04
N ARG A 173 -2.92 22.34 -4.29
CA ARG A 173 -3.03 23.63 -5.00
C ARG A 173 -3.38 23.44 -6.48
N SER A 174 -2.98 22.35 -7.09
CA SER A 174 -3.38 21.99 -8.46
C SER A 174 -4.88 21.71 -8.54
N GLN A 175 -5.42 20.93 -7.60
CA GLN A 175 -6.87 20.69 -7.50
C GLN A 175 -7.61 22.01 -7.24
N GLN A 176 -7.21 22.78 -6.23
CA GLN A 176 -7.90 24.02 -5.86
C GLN A 176 -7.87 25.07 -6.98
N ALA A 177 -6.79 25.11 -7.77
CA ALA A 177 -6.69 26.02 -8.91
C ALA A 177 -7.68 25.68 -10.05
N LEU A 178 -8.05 24.40 -10.19
CA LEU A 178 -9.08 23.95 -11.13
C LEU A 178 -10.50 24.11 -10.55
N PHE A 179 -10.69 23.94 -9.24
CA PHE A 179 -12.03 23.92 -8.64
C PHE A 179 -12.32 25.06 -7.66
N PRO A 180 -12.09 26.33 -8.01
CA PRO A 180 -12.16 27.44 -7.04
C PRO A 180 -13.57 27.74 -6.52
N ASP A 181 -14.63 27.31 -7.22
CA ASP A 181 -16.01 27.73 -6.93
C ASP A 181 -16.80 26.68 -6.14
N ILE A 182 -16.22 25.50 -5.90
CA ILE A 182 -16.90 24.35 -5.28
C ILE A 182 -16.03 23.74 -4.18
N THR A 183 -16.53 22.70 -3.50
CA THR A 183 -15.90 22.10 -2.32
C THR A 183 -14.45 21.61 -2.55
N TYR A 184 -14.09 21.21 -3.78
CA TYR A 184 -12.72 20.80 -4.13
C TYR A 184 -11.70 21.96 -4.15
N GLY A 185 -12.17 23.21 -4.09
CA GLY A 185 -11.38 24.41 -3.85
C GLY A 185 -10.96 24.61 -2.39
N LEU A 186 -11.42 23.73 -1.50
CA LEU A 186 -11.10 23.69 -0.08
C LEU A 186 -10.24 22.46 0.23
N ASP A 187 -9.92 22.29 1.51
CA ASP A 187 -9.18 21.13 2.01
C ASP A 187 -10.06 20.40 3.04
N SER A 188 -10.58 19.24 2.65
CA SER A 188 -11.42 18.41 3.52
C SER A 188 -10.62 17.68 4.61
N GLY A 189 -9.31 17.49 4.41
CA GLY A 189 -8.38 16.99 5.41
C GLY A 189 -8.11 18.03 6.51
N GLY A 190 -8.12 19.30 6.11
CA GLY A 190 -8.03 20.46 6.99
C GLY A 190 -6.71 21.20 6.88
N ASN A 191 -6.78 22.50 6.61
CA ASN A 191 -5.60 23.36 6.65
C ASN A 191 -5.27 23.69 8.10
N PRO A 192 -4.05 23.42 8.61
CA PRO A 192 -3.69 23.73 10.00
C PRO A 192 -3.84 25.21 10.41
N GLU A 193 -3.86 26.16 9.47
CA GLU A 193 -4.17 27.57 9.80
C GLU A 193 -5.66 27.79 10.12
N HIS A 194 -6.54 26.90 9.65
CA HIS A 194 -8.01 26.96 9.77
C HIS A 194 -8.62 25.87 10.66
N ILE A 195 -7.95 24.74 10.90
CA ILE A 195 -8.42 23.72 11.86
C ILE A 195 -8.80 24.37 13.22
N PRO A 196 -8.01 25.30 13.79
CA PRO A 196 -8.37 25.98 15.05
C PRO A 196 -9.57 26.94 14.97
N ASP A 197 -10.20 27.10 13.80
CA ASP A 197 -11.45 27.86 13.64
C ASP A 197 -12.69 26.98 13.86
N LEU A 198 -12.54 25.64 13.84
CA LEU A 198 -13.65 24.71 14.03
C LEU A 198 -14.16 24.74 15.47
N THR A 199 -15.47 24.93 15.65
CA THR A 199 -16.14 24.80 16.95
C THR A 199 -16.78 23.42 17.10
N TYR A 200 -16.97 23.00 18.35
CA TYR A 200 -17.67 21.75 18.65
C TYR A 200 -19.09 21.72 18.10
N GLU A 201 -19.81 22.85 18.13
CA GLU A 201 -21.17 22.96 17.62
C GLU A 201 -21.22 22.77 16.10
N ALA A 202 -20.26 23.36 15.37
CA ALA A 202 -20.17 23.19 13.92
C ALA A 202 -19.81 21.73 13.55
N PHE A 203 -18.86 21.14 14.27
CA PHE A 203 -18.50 19.73 14.15
C PHE A 203 -19.70 18.79 14.39
N LYS A 204 -20.46 19.02 15.46
CA LYS A 204 -21.66 18.21 15.77
C LYS A 204 -22.76 18.41 14.72
N ALA A 205 -23.01 19.65 14.30
CA ALA A 205 -24.01 19.96 13.28
C ALA A 205 -23.68 19.32 11.93
N PHE A 206 -22.39 19.20 11.58
CA PHE A 206 -21.94 18.49 10.39
C PHE A 206 -22.34 17.02 10.40
N HIS A 207 -22.16 16.32 11.54
CA HIS A 207 -22.64 14.94 11.73
C HIS A 207 -24.15 14.85 11.58
N GLU A 208 -24.90 15.66 12.35
CA GLU A 208 -26.37 15.66 12.36
C GLU A 208 -26.96 15.91 10.96
N THR A 209 -26.25 16.66 10.11
CA THR A 209 -26.67 16.98 8.74
C THR A 209 -26.30 15.87 7.75
N TYR A 210 -25.03 15.46 7.71
CA TYR A 210 -24.52 14.62 6.62
C TYR A 210 -24.52 13.12 6.92
N TYR A 211 -24.54 12.70 8.19
CA TYR A 211 -24.52 11.28 8.58
C TYR A 211 -25.92 10.67 8.72
N HIS A 212 -26.89 11.24 7.99
CA HIS A 212 -28.24 10.71 7.90
C HIS A 212 -28.35 9.63 6.80
N PRO A 213 -29.12 8.53 6.98
CA PRO A 213 -29.19 7.47 5.98
C PRO A 213 -29.70 7.90 4.59
N ALA A 214 -30.49 8.97 4.51
CA ALA A 214 -30.91 9.55 3.23
C ALA A 214 -29.74 10.05 2.37
N ASN A 215 -28.61 10.41 3.00
CA ASN A 215 -27.36 10.84 2.37
C ASN A 215 -26.35 9.69 2.22
N ALA A 216 -26.65 8.50 2.73
CA ALA A 216 -25.74 7.37 2.76
C ALA A 216 -25.86 6.49 1.50
N ARG A 217 -24.73 5.88 1.13
CA ARG A 217 -24.61 4.81 0.13
C ARG A 217 -24.07 3.56 0.83
N PHE A 218 -24.90 2.52 0.91
CA PHE A 218 -24.52 1.24 1.52
C PHE A 218 -24.06 0.27 0.44
N TYR A 219 -22.92 -0.38 0.64
CA TYR A 219 -22.36 -1.31 -0.32
C TYR A 219 -22.07 -2.65 0.32
N PHE A 220 -22.37 -3.74 -0.37
CA PHE A 220 -21.98 -5.09 0.01
C PHE A 220 -21.43 -5.86 -1.19
N TRP A 221 -20.41 -6.68 -0.94
CA TRP A 221 -19.77 -7.57 -1.90
C TRP A 221 -19.43 -8.91 -1.25
N GLY A 222 -19.54 -9.99 -2.02
CA GLY A 222 -19.08 -11.33 -1.63
C GLY A 222 -20.17 -12.38 -1.63
N ASP A 223 -19.84 -13.51 -1.02
CA ASP A 223 -20.63 -14.74 -0.95
C ASP A 223 -21.69 -14.79 0.17
N ASP A 224 -21.82 -13.75 1.00
CA ASP A 224 -22.80 -13.75 2.09
C ASP A 224 -24.26 -13.63 1.59
N PRO A 225 -25.24 -14.18 2.33
CA PRO A 225 -26.65 -14.13 1.92
C PRO A 225 -27.20 -12.70 1.87
N GLU A 226 -27.64 -12.26 0.68
CA GLU A 226 -28.21 -10.91 0.47
C GLU A 226 -29.37 -10.57 1.42
N ASP A 227 -30.21 -11.54 1.77
CA ASP A 227 -31.34 -11.32 2.67
C ASP A 227 -30.88 -10.84 4.06
N ARG A 228 -29.71 -11.31 4.53
CA ARG A 228 -29.12 -10.88 5.80
C ARG A 228 -28.61 -9.44 5.73
N ARG A 229 -28.03 -9.03 4.59
CA ARG A 229 -27.61 -7.64 4.35
C ARG A 229 -28.78 -6.67 4.53
N LEU A 230 -29.91 -6.98 3.88
CA LEU A 230 -31.14 -6.20 3.96
C LEU A 230 -31.71 -6.15 5.38
N ALA A 231 -31.74 -7.29 6.08
CA ALA A 231 -32.26 -7.38 7.44
C ALA A 231 -31.42 -6.56 8.44
N VAL A 232 -30.08 -6.61 8.33
CA VAL A 232 -29.16 -5.84 9.18
C VAL A 232 -29.34 -4.35 8.97
N LEU A 233 -29.40 -3.89 7.72
CA LEU A 233 -29.63 -2.47 7.43
C LEU A 233 -31.02 -2.01 7.88
N SER A 234 -32.08 -2.81 7.72
CA SER A 234 -33.43 -2.45 8.16
C SER A 234 -33.47 -2.06 9.64
N GLN A 235 -32.80 -2.83 10.52
CA GLN A 235 -32.79 -2.55 11.97
C GLN A 235 -32.22 -1.17 12.31
N LEU A 236 -31.19 -0.75 11.57
CA LEU A 236 -30.61 0.59 11.68
C LEU A 236 -31.57 1.64 11.13
N LEU A 237 -32.04 1.43 9.90
CA LEU A 237 -32.80 2.41 9.13
C LEU A 237 -34.19 2.69 9.72
N ASP A 238 -34.80 1.72 10.42
CA ASP A 238 -36.09 1.86 11.11
C ASP A 238 -36.05 2.90 12.25
N ARG A 239 -34.86 3.32 12.70
CA ARG A 239 -34.67 4.39 13.68
C ARG A 239 -34.72 5.80 13.08
N PHE A 240 -34.78 5.93 11.76
CA PHE A 240 -34.73 7.21 11.04
C PHE A 240 -36.02 7.51 10.28
N GLY A 241 -36.35 8.80 10.20
CA GLY A 241 -37.36 9.31 9.28
C GLY A 241 -36.76 9.72 7.93
N PRO A 242 -37.56 10.21 6.99
CA PRO A 242 -37.04 10.88 5.80
C PRO A 242 -36.38 12.20 6.18
N LEU A 243 -35.28 12.53 5.52
CA LEU A 243 -34.62 13.84 5.59
C LEU A 243 -34.14 14.21 4.20
N ASP A 244 -34.33 15.47 3.82
CA ASP A 244 -33.73 16.04 2.62
C ASP A 244 -32.38 16.65 3.00
N VAL A 245 -31.29 16.04 2.53
CA VAL A 245 -29.92 16.45 2.85
C VAL A 245 -29.32 17.20 1.66
N GLN A 246 -29.05 18.48 1.87
CA GLN A 246 -28.47 19.37 0.87
C GLN A 246 -26.95 19.15 0.76
N SER A 247 -26.56 18.03 0.16
CA SER A 247 -25.16 17.59 0.02
C SER A 247 -24.66 17.54 -1.42
N GLU A 248 -25.44 18.04 -2.39
CA GLU A 248 -25.06 18.02 -3.80
C GLU A 248 -23.73 18.77 -4.03
N VAL A 249 -22.81 18.15 -4.78
CA VAL A 249 -21.54 18.75 -5.18
C VAL A 249 -21.73 19.33 -6.58
N PRO A 250 -21.86 20.66 -6.79
CA PRO A 250 -22.13 21.22 -8.11
C PRO A 250 -20.95 21.04 -9.08
N LEU A 251 -21.21 21.29 -10.37
CA LEU A 251 -20.16 21.34 -11.39
C LEU A 251 -19.37 22.65 -11.33
N GLN A 252 -18.07 22.54 -11.49
CA GLN A 252 -17.17 23.67 -11.67
C GLN A 252 -17.37 24.28 -13.04
N GLN A 253 -17.56 25.60 -13.06
CA GLN A 253 -17.72 26.35 -14.31
C GLN A 253 -16.38 26.48 -15.04
N THR A 254 -16.42 26.41 -16.37
CA THR A 254 -15.24 26.51 -17.23
C THR A 254 -14.61 27.91 -17.15
N PHE A 255 -13.28 28.03 -17.16
CA PHE A 255 -12.62 29.33 -17.23
C PHE A 255 -12.63 29.87 -18.66
N ASP A 256 -12.81 31.18 -18.80
CA ASP A 256 -12.66 31.86 -20.10
C ASP A 256 -11.19 31.95 -20.54
N THR A 257 -10.27 32.00 -19.57
CA THR A 257 -8.82 32.09 -19.80
C THR A 257 -8.04 31.21 -18.82
N PRO A 258 -6.93 30.59 -19.24
CA PRO A 258 -6.06 29.83 -18.34
C PRO A 258 -5.56 30.67 -17.16
N LYS A 259 -5.36 30.02 -16.01
CA LYS A 259 -4.85 30.63 -14.78
C LYS A 259 -3.38 30.25 -14.53
N ARG A 260 -2.67 31.10 -13.79
CA ARG A 260 -1.35 30.81 -13.24
C ARG A 260 -1.36 31.11 -11.74
N LEU A 261 -0.88 30.17 -10.94
CA LEU A 261 -0.70 30.30 -9.50
C LEU A 261 0.77 30.04 -9.15
N GLU A 262 1.33 30.91 -8.34
CA GLU A 262 2.65 30.75 -7.76
C GLU A 262 2.51 30.56 -6.26
N VAL A 263 3.05 29.47 -5.73
CA VAL A 263 2.89 29.06 -4.34
C VAL A 263 4.26 28.99 -3.69
N PRO A 264 4.56 29.85 -2.71
CA PRO A 264 5.78 29.73 -1.94
C PRO A 264 5.70 28.49 -1.04
N TYR A 265 6.79 27.72 -0.97
CA TYR A 265 6.90 26.59 -0.04
C TYR A 265 8.24 26.64 0.70
N ALA A 266 8.36 25.89 1.79
CA ALA A 266 9.58 25.84 2.57
C ALA A 266 10.54 24.80 2.01
N ALA A 267 11.71 25.23 1.57
CA ALA A 267 12.73 24.33 1.06
C ALA A 267 13.87 24.16 2.07
N GLY A 268 14.26 22.91 2.32
CA GLY A 268 15.43 22.56 3.13
C GLY A 268 16.74 23.02 2.49
N ALA A 269 17.81 23.18 3.27
CA ALA A 269 19.03 23.89 2.86
C ALA A 269 19.89 23.24 1.76
N ASP A 270 19.57 22.04 1.26
CA ASP A 270 20.52 21.14 0.59
C ASP A 270 20.36 20.93 -0.95
N SER A 271 19.61 21.76 -1.69
CA SER A 271 19.53 21.66 -3.17
C SER A 271 19.65 23.00 -3.92
N ASP A 272 20.18 23.03 -5.14
CA ASP A 272 20.18 24.23 -6.00
C ASP A 272 18.94 24.32 -6.93
N ARG A 273 18.22 23.21 -7.16
CA ARG A 273 16.97 23.13 -7.96
C ARG A 273 15.81 22.66 -7.08
N ARG A 274 14.98 23.62 -6.67
CA ARG A 274 13.94 23.41 -5.65
C ARG A 274 12.54 23.74 -6.17
N GLY A 275 12.36 24.09 -7.44
CA GLY A 275 11.03 24.35 -7.97
C GLY A 275 10.25 23.05 -8.21
N MET A 276 8.92 23.17 -8.21
CA MET A 276 8.04 22.17 -8.83
C MET A 276 6.99 22.88 -9.66
N MET A 277 6.50 22.23 -10.71
CA MET A 277 5.49 22.80 -11.58
C MET A 277 4.54 21.75 -12.11
N THR A 278 3.25 22.09 -12.20
CA THR A 278 2.25 21.33 -12.94
C THR A 278 1.46 22.23 -13.89
N VAL A 279 1.05 21.66 -15.02
CA VAL A 279 -0.03 22.16 -15.86
C VAL A 279 -1.20 21.21 -15.70
N ASN A 280 -2.36 21.77 -15.40
CA ASN A 280 -3.54 21.05 -14.94
C ASN A 280 -4.74 21.42 -15.82
N TRP A 281 -5.56 20.45 -16.21
CA TRP A 281 -6.75 20.64 -17.03
C TRP A 281 -7.97 20.01 -16.39
N LEU A 282 -9.05 20.77 -16.28
CA LEU A 282 -10.36 20.22 -15.93
C LEU A 282 -10.91 19.42 -17.12
N LEU A 283 -11.36 18.21 -16.86
CA LEU A 283 -11.87 17.24 -17.83
C LEU A 283 -13.39 17.01 -17.59
N PRO A 284 -14.10 16.23 -18.42
CA PRO A 284 -15.56 16.05 -18.24
C PRO A 284 -15.91 15.28 -16.97
N GLU A 285 -17.21 15.14 -16.70
CA GLU A 285 -17.71 14.26 -15.63
C GLU A 285 -17.36 12.79 -15.89
N THR A 286 -17.33 12.00 -14.82
CA THR A 286 -17.07 10.54 -14.82
C THR A 286 -18.18 9.71 -15.47
N SER A 287 -19.37 10.28 -15.68
CA SER A 287 -20.60 9.56 -16.04
C SER A 287 -20.59 8.93 -17.44
N ASP A 288 -19.80 9.47 -18.38
CA ASP A 288 -19.58 8.86 -19.69
C ASP A 288 -18.41 7.86 -19.64
N ALA A 289 -18.75 6.58 -19.48
CA ALA A 289 -17.76 5.50 -19.38
C ALA A 289 -16.84 5.38 -20.60
N GLU A 290 -17.33 5.63 -21.83
CA GLU A 290 -16.48 5.55 -23.02
C GLU A 290 -15.41 6.65 -23.01
N THR A 291 -15.82 7.90 -22.71
CA THR A 291 -14.86 9.01 -22.58
C THR A 291 -13.91 8.80 -21.40
N ASN A 292 -14.40 8.32 -20.26
CA ASN A 292 -13.57 8.06 -19.07
C ASN A 292 -12.47 7.02 -19.38
N PHE A 293 -12.82 5.84 -19.91
CA PHE A 293 -11.82 4.84 -20.27
C PHE A 293 -10.88 5.31 -21.39
N ALA A 294 -11.37 6.11 -22.34
CA ALA A 294 -10.50 6.68 -23.37
C ALA A 294 -9.50 7.70 -22.79
N LEU A 295 -9.88 8.45 -21.75
CA LEU A 295 -8.97 9.34 -21.03
C LEU A 295 -7.97 8.58 -20.16
N GLN A 296 -8.35 7.45 -19.54
CA GLN A 296 -7.41 6.56 -18.84
C GLN A 296 -6.37 5.97 -19.81
N MET A 297 -6.81 5.55 -21.02
CA MET A 297 -5.89 5.12 -22.07
C MET A 297 -5.00 6.28 -22.54
N LEU A 298 -5.53 7.51 -22.64
CA LEU A 298 -4.74 8.68 -23.01
C LEU A 298 -3.68 9.01 -21.96
N ASP A 299 -4.01 8.93 -20.68
CA ASP A 299 -3.05 9.09 -19.57
C ASP A 299 -1.88 8.10 -19.72
N HIS A 300 -2.19 6.82 -19.96
CA HIS A 300 -1.15 5.81 -20.20
C HIS A 300 -0.30 6.12 -21.45
N ILE A 301 -0.93 6.57 -22.55
CA ILE A 301 -0.23 7.00 -23.76
C ILE A 301 0.73 8.16 -23.47
N LEU A 302 0.32 9.16 -22.69
CA LEU A 302 1.10 10.37 -22.46
C LEU A 302 2.23 10.14 -21.45
N VAL A 303 1.95 9.47 -20.33
CA VAL A 303 2.89 9.40 -19.19
C VAL A 303 3.05 8.00 -18.55
N GLY A 304 2.24 7.02 -18.94
CA GLY A 304 2.18 5.70 -18.28
C GLY A 304 3.47 4.85 -18.36
N LEU A 305 4.23 4.93 -19.45
CA LEU A 305 5.47 4.19 -19.66
C LEU A 305 6.68 5.15 -19.74
N PRO A 306 7.91 4.71 -19.43
CA PRO A 306 9.11 5.50 -19.71
C PRO A 306 9.23 5.94 -21.18
N ALA A 307 8.69 5.12 -22.10
CA ALA A 307 8.63 5.40 -23.52
C ALA A 307 7.44 6.28 -23.96
N SER A 308 6.51 6.60 -23.04
CA SER A 308 5.36 7.44 -23.35
C SER A 308 5.84 8.84 -23.75
N PRO A 309 5.33 9.44 -24.85
CA PRO A 309 6.01 10.55 -25.50
C PRO A 309 6.17 11.79 -24.63
N LEU A 310 5.16 12.12 -23.80
CA LEU A 310 5.22 13.30 -22.93
C LEU A 310 6.17 13.07 -21.75
N ARG A 311 6.08 11.92 -21.07
CA ARG A 311 7.03 11.54 -20.02
C ARG A 311 8.46 11.53 -20.53
N LYS A 312 8.71 10.86 -21.66
CA LYS A 312 10.04 10.78 -22.28
C LYS A 312 10.59 12.18 -22.56
N ALA A 313 9.83 13.03 -23.23
CA ALA A 313 10.27 14.38 -23.57
C ALA A 313 10.59 15.23 -22.33
N LEU A 314 9.75 15.15 -21.28
CA LEU A 314 9.96 15.86 -20.02
C LEU A 314 11.24 15.40 -19.30
N ILE A 315 11.45 14.09 -19.16
CA ILE A 315 12.62 13.55 -18.47
C ILE A 315 13.91 13.78 -19.28
N GLU A 316 13.90 13.55 -20.59
CA GLU A 316 15.08 13.74 -21.46
C GLU A 316 15.45 15.22 -21.66
N SER A 317 14.55 16.16 -21.34
CA SER A 317 14.84 17.59 -21.43
C SER A 317 15.91 18.07 -20.44
N GLY A 318 16.07 17.38 -19.31
CA GLY A 318 16.96 17.81 -18.21
C GLY A 318 16.49 19.07 -17.44
N LEU A 319 15.25 19.52 -17.69
CA LEU A 319 14.65 20.69 -17.03
C LEU A 319 14.14 20.41 -15.61
N GLY A 320 14.04 19.14 -15.25
CA GLY A 320 13.65 18.67 -13.91
C GLY A 320 14.28 17.32 -13.60
N GLU A 321 14.11 16.88 -12.36
CA GLU A 321 14.66 15.62 -11.85
C GLU A 321 13.71 14.44 -12.07
N ASP A 322 12.40 14.69 -12.00
CA ASP A 322 11.36 13.67 -12.15
C ASP A 322 10.01 14.34 -12.51
N LEU A 323 9.03 13.53 -12.89
CA LEU A 323 7.66 14.01 -13.15
C LEU A 323 7.00 14.58 -11.88
N ALA A 324 6.18 15.60 -12.10
CA ALA A 324 5.21 16.10 -11.13
C ALA A 324 3.80 16.01 -11.72
N GLY A 325 2.79 16.07 -10.84
CA GLY A 325 1.39 15.87 -11.22
C GLY A 325 1.01 14.39 -11.19
N GLY A 326 -0.23 14.11 -10.80
CA GLY A 326 -0.72 12.74 -10.60
C GLY A 326 -1.18 12.02 -11.86
N GLY A 327 -1.06 12.63 -13.04
CA GLY A 327 -1.72 12.14 -14.25
C GLY A 327 -3.22 12.42 -14.20
N LEU A 328 -4.03 11.45 -14.63
CA LEU A 328 -5.50 11.52 -14.57
C LEU A 328 -6.05 11.23 -13.17
N GLU A 329 -6.76 12.19 -12.59
CA GLU A 329 -7.65 12.00 -11.44
C GLU A 329 -9.06 11.68 -11.93
N ASN A 330 -9.63 10.56 -11.43
CA ASN A 330 -10.92 10.07 -11.87
C ASN A 330 -11.91 9.65 -10.78
N GLU A 331 -11.65 10.00 -9.52
CA GLU A 331 -12.52 9.69 -8.37
C GLU A 331 -13.38 10.87 -7.87
N LEU A 332 -13.25 12.05 -8.50
CA LEU A 332 -14.07 13.26 -8.27
C LEU A 332 -15.25 13.34 -9.26
N ARG A 333 -16.17 14.29 -9.04
CA ARG A 333 -17.32 14.51 -9.95
C ARG A 333 -16.90 14.82 -11.39
N GLN A 334 -15.89 15.68 -11.54
CA GLN A 334 -15.25 15.98 -12.81
C GLN A 334 -13.80 15.52 -12.76
N LEU A 335 -13.38 14.86 -13.83
CA LEU A 335 -12.02 14.40 -14.03
C LEU A 335 -11.07 15.60 -14.08
N TYR A 336 -9.78 15.39 -13.82
CA TYR A 336 -8.74 16.33 -14.26
C TYR A 336 -7.46 15.59 -14.62
N PHE A 337 -6.63 16.23 -15.46
CA PHE A 337 -5.29 15.72 -15.78
C PHE A 337 -4.24 16.72 -15.34
N SER A 338 -3.18 16.22 -14.68
CA SER A 338 -2.09 17.03 -14.12
C SER A 338 -0.74 16.43 -14.49
N THR A 339 0.16 17.24 -15.06
CA THR A 339 1.53 16.81 -15.39
C THR A 339 2.51 17.98 -15.33
N GLY A 340 3.77 17.68 -15.07
CA GLY A 340 4.87 18.64 -15.10
C GLY A 340 6.15 18.02 -14.56
N LEU A 341 6.99 18.81 -13.88
CA LEU A 341 8.30 18.39 -13.40
C LEU A 341 8.54 18.87 -11.95
N LYS A 342 9.27 18.07 -11.18
CA LYS A 342 9.84 18.43 -9.86
C LYS A 342 11.37 18.50 -9.94
N GLY A 343 11.98 19.25 -9.04
CA GLY A 343 13.42 19.50 -9.07
C GLY A 343 13.82 20.45 -10.20
N ILE A 344 12.99 21.48 -10.47
CA ILE A 344 13.19 22.43 -11.56
C ILE A 344 13.87 23.71 -11.06
N ASP A 345 14.42 24.51 -11.98
CA ASP A 345 14.58 25.95 -11.75
C ASP A 345 13.23 26.63 -12.07
N PRO A 346 12.61 27.38 -11.14
CA PRO A 346 11.36 28.09 -11.43
C PRO A 346 11.45 29.05 -12.63
N ALA A 347 12.64 29.52 -13.01
CA ALA A 347 12.84 30.33 -14.21
C ALA A 347 12.57 29.56 -15.52
N ASP A 348 12.64 28.22 -15.51
CA ASP A 348 12.43 27.35 -16.67
C ASP A 348 10.93 27.05 -16.92
N GLU A 349 10.01 27.62 -16.15
CA GLU A 349 8.56 27.41 -16.24
C GLU A 349 8.02 27.51 -17.69
N GLU A 350 8.39 28.58 -18.40
CA GLU A 350 7.93 28.82 -19.77
C GLU A 350 8.46 27.76 -20.74
N GLN A 351 9.70 27.31 -20.53
CA GLN A 351 10.32 26.27 -21.34
C GLN A 351 9.64 24.92 -21.11
N ILE A 352 9.34 24.57 -19.86
CA ILE A 352 8.63 23.34 -19.49
C ILE A 352 7.21 23.36 -20.08
N SER A 353 6.47 24.47 -19.91
CA SER A 353 5.15 24.63 -20.51
C SER A 353 5.19 24.47 -22.03
N SER A 354 6.14 25.15 -22.68
CA SER A 354 6.29 25.10 -24.13
C SER A 354 6.59 23.69 -24.61
N LEU A 355 7.43 22.94 -23.88
CA LEU A 355 7.71 21.54 -24.16
C LEU A 355 6.44 20.69 -24.09
N ILE A 356 5.66 20.79 -23.00
CA ILE A 356 4.40 20.05 -22.85
C ILE A 356 3.46 20.34 -24.03
N PHE A 357 3.22 21.61 -24.36
CA PHE A 357 2.35 21.98 -25.48
C PHE A 357 2.89 21.55 -26.83
N SER A 358 4.21 21.58 -27.04
CA SER A 358 4.81 21.15 -28.29
C SER A 358 4.62 19.66 -28.54
N VAL A 359 4.79 18.83 -27.51
CA VAL A 359 4.58 17.38 -27.60
C VAL A 359 3.10 17.07 -27.82
N LEU A 360 2.20 17.69 -27.06
CA LEU A 360 0.75 17.51 -27.24
C LEU A 360 0.30 17.92 -28.65
N ARG A 361 0.83 19.03 -29.19
CA ARG A 361 0.52 19.48 -30.55
C ARG A 361 1.04 18.50 -31.60
N GLY A 362 2.29 18.02 -31.45
CA GLY A 362 2.86 17.00 -32.34
C GLY A 362 2.02 15.73 -32.36
N LEU A 363 1.64 15.20 -31.19
CA LEU A 363 0.76 14.03 -31.10
C LEU A 363 -0.61 14.26 -31.74
N ALA A 364 -1.18 15.45 -31.56
CA ALA A 364 -2.45 15.81 -32.19
C ALA A 364 -2.34 15.97 -33.71
N GLU A 365 -1.26 16.53 -34.26
CA GLU A 365 -1.12 16.83 -35.69
C GLU A 365 -0.56 15.66 -36.49
N ASP A 366 0.48 15.00 -35.98
CA ASP A 366 1.23 13.94 -36.65
C ASP A 366 0.68 12.54 -36.33
N GLY A 367 -0.13 12.42 -35.28
CA GLY A 367 -0.75 11.18 -34.83
C GLY A 367 -0.03 10.52 -33.65
N VAL A 368 -0.78 9.76 -32.85
CA VAL A 368 -0.24 8.98 -31.75
C VAL A 368 0.38 7.68 -32.30
N PRO A 369 1.59 7.27 -31.87
CA PRO A 369 2.19 6.02 -32.30
C PRO A 369 1.26 4.82 -32.05
N ALA A 370 1.04 4.00 -33.08
CA ALA A 370 0.11 2.86 -33.00
C ALA A 370 0.47 1.87 -31.87
N ALA A 371 1.76 1.67 -31.61
CA ALA A 371 2.21 0.80 -30.52
C ALA A 371 1.83 1.35 -29.14
N SER A 372 1.88 2.68 -28.94
CA SER A 372 1.43 3.33 -27.70
C SER A 372 -0.07 3.15 -27.48
N ILE A 373 -0.87 3.21 -28.55
CA ILE A 373 -2.31 2.94 -28.50
C ILE A 373 -2.57 1.47 -28.13
N GLU A 374 -1.89 0.53 -28.80
CA GLU A 374 -2.04 -0.90 -28.52
C GLU A 374 -1.64 -1.24 -27.08
N ALA A 375 -0.53 -0.69 -26.60
CA ALA A 375 -0.08 -0.83 -25.22
C ALA A 375 -1.10 -0.28 -24.22
N ALA A 376 -1.59 0.95 -24.42
CA ALA A 376 -2.57 1.54 -23.52
C ALA A 376 -3.89 0.75 -23.48
N MET A 377 -4.38 0.28 -24.63
CA MET A 377 -5.57 -0.57 -24.69
C MET A 377 -5.36 -1.90 -23.96
N ASN A 378 -4.20 -2.54 -24.15
CA ASN A 378 -3.89 -3.79 -23.48
C ASN A 378 -3.74 -3.60 -21.97
N THR A 379 -2.95 -2.62 -21.52
CA THR A 379 -2.72 -2.35 -20.10
C THR A 379 -4.02 -2.02 -19.37
N VAL A 380 -4.81 -1.07 -19.86
CA VAL A 380 -6.06 -0.67 -19.20
C VAL A 380 -7.07 -1.84 -19.16
N GLU A 381 -7.22 -2.60 -20.26
CA GLU A 381 -8.08 -3.78 -20.24
C GLU A 381 -7.56 -4.86 -19.27
N PHE A 382 -6.25 -5.07 -19.25
CA PHE A 382 -5.61 -6.05 -18.39
C PHE A 382 -5.80 -5.69 -16.91
N ASP A 383 -5.53 -4.44 -16.52
CA ASP A 383 -5.69 -3.97 -15.14
C ASP A 383 -7.15 -4.07 -14.67
N LEU A 384 -8.10 -3.72 -15.53
CA LEU A 384 -9.53 -3.85 -15.22
C LEU A 384 -9.99 -5.30 -15.06
N ARG A 385 -9.47 -6.22 -15.89
CA ARG A 385 -9.79 -7.65 -15.82
C ARG A 385 -9.10 -8.35 -14.65
N GLU A 386 -7.82 -8.06 -14.44
CA GLU A 386 -7.03 -8.61 -13.34
C GLU A 386 -7.61 -8.14 -12.02
N ASN A 387 -7.86 -6.82 -11.92
CA ASN A 387 -8.31 -6.15 -10.70
C ASN A 387 -7.44 -6.55 -9.50
N ASN A 388 -6.13 -6.66 -9.73
CA ASN A 388 -5.15 -7.07 -8.72
C ASN A 388 -4.85 -5.89 -7.81
N THR A 389 -5.53 -5.89 -6.67
CA THR A 389 -5.47 -4.82 -5.67
C THR A 389 -4.50 -5.16 -4.52
N GLY A 390 -3.68 -6.22 -4.69
CA GLY A 390 -2.80 -6.74 -3.64
C GLY A 390 -3.57 -7.05 -2.36
N ARG A 391 -3.15 -6.43 -1.24
CA ARG A 391 -3.82 -6.60 0.06
C ARG A 391 -5.12 -5.82 0.20
N PHE A 392 -5.38 -4.85 -0.68
CA PHE A 392 -6.64 -4.11 -0.67
C PHE A 392 -7.74 -5.02 -1.24
N PRO A 393 -8.90 -5.19 -0.59
CA PRO A 393 -9.93 -6.10 -1.09
C PRO A 393 -10.46 -5.70 -2.46
N VAL A 394 -10.63 -6.68 -3.36
CA VAL A 394 -11.19 -6.46 -4.70
C VAL A 394 -12.58 -5.81 -4.63
N GLY A 395 -13.44 -6.30 -3.74
CA GLY A 395 -14.77 -5.74 -3.51
C GLY A 395 -14.76 -4.26 -3.08
N LEU A 396 -13.70 -3.81 -2.41
CA LEU A 396 -13.53 -2.42 -1.99
C LEU A 396 -13.12 -1.52 -3.15
N ALA A 397 -12.22 -1.98 -4.03
CA ALA A 397 -11.88 -1.24 -5.26
C ALA A 397 -13.08 -1.13 -6.22
N VAL A 398 -13.96 -2.13 -6.23
CA VAL A 398 -15.23 -2.07 -6.96
C VAL A 398 -16.17 -1.04 -6.34
N MET A 399 -16.23 -0.95 -5.00
CA MET A 399 -17.01 0.07 -4.31
C MET A 399 -16.55 1.49 -4.67
N THR A 400 -15.25 1.78 -4.58
CA THR A 400 -14.71 3.11 -4.91
C THR A 400 -15.00 3.48 -6.36
N ARG A 401 -14.83 2.53 -7.30
CA ARG A 401 -15.17 2.71 -8.71
C ARG A 401 -16.66 3.02 -8.92
N ALA A 402 -17.56 2.34 -8.22
CA ALA A 402 -19.00 2.61 -8.31
C ALA A 402 -19.35 4.02 -7.78
N LEU A 403 -18.70 4.46 -6.69
CA LEU A 403 -18.94 5.76 -6.07
C LEU A 403 -18.59 6.94 -6.99
N THR A 404 -17.68 6.77 -7.95
CA THR A 404 -17.30 7.83 -8.92
C THR A 404 -18.48 8.37 -9.73
N THR A 405 -19.58 7.62 -9.83
CA THR A 405 -20.83 8.06 -10.49
C THR A 405 -22.02 8.02 -9.53
N TRP A 406 -22.07 7.02 -8.64
CA TRP A 406 -23.19 6.79 -7.74
C TRP A 406 -23.35 7.84 -6.64
N LEU A 407 -22.24 8.45 -6.19
CA LEU A 407 -22.27 9.54 -5.22
C LEU A 407 -22.98 10.79 -5.78
N TYR A 408 -22.89 10.98 -7.10
CA TYR A 408 -23.47 12.09 -7.85
C TYR A 408 -24.80 11.72 -8.52
N ASP A 409 -25.50 10.74 -7.94
CA ASP A 409 -26.83 10.28 -8.36
C ASP A 409 -26.88 9.69 -9.79
N GLY A 410 -25.71 9.28 -10.33
CA GLY A 410 -25.56 8.57 -11.60
C GLY A 410 -25.69 7.04 -11.49
N ASP A 411 -25.48 6.35 -12.63
CA ASP A 411 -25.55 4.89 -12.73
C ASP A 411 -24.32 4.21 -12.07
N PRO A 412 -24.47 3.50 -10.93
CA PRO A 412 -23.37 2.86 -10.22
C PRO A 412 -22.67 1.75 -11.02
N PHE A 413 -23.30 1.22 -12.07
CA PHE A 413 -22.77 0.10 -12.85
C PHE A 413 -21.92 0.56 -14.05
N SER A 414 -21.99 1.83 -14.41
CA SER A 414 -21.42 2.40 -15.64
C SER A 414 -19.91 2.15 -15.79
N GLN A 415 -19.15 2.33 -14.71
CA GLN A 415 -17.71 2.10 -14.66
C GLN A 415 -17.35 0.64 -14.33
N LEU A 416 -18.32 -0.18 -13.88
CA LEU A 416 -18.08 -1.58 -13.51
C LEU A 416 -18.16 -2.51 -14.73
N ALA A 417 -19.11 -2.28 -15.63
CA ALA A 417 -19.30 -3.04 -16.86
C ALA A 417 -18.43 -2.51 -18.01
N PHE A 418 -17.11 -2.65 -17.85
CA PHE A 418 -16.11 -1.97 -18.68
C PHE A 418 -15.91 -2.57 -20.07
N GLU A 419 -16.28 -3.83 -20.34
CA GLU A 419 -15.96 -4.47 -21.62
C GLU A 419 -16.64 -3.77 -22.79
N LYS A 420 -17.89 -3.34 -22.63
CA LYS A 420 -18.64 -2.65 -23.69
C LYS A 420 -17.99 -1.32 -24.10
N PRO A 421 -17.75 -0.35 -23.20
CA PRO A 421 -17.10 0.91 -23.58
C PRO A 421 -15.67 0.71 -24.09
N VAL A 422 -14.87 -0.18 -23.48
CA VAL A 422 -13.50 -0.48 -23.96
C VAL A 422 -13.53 -1.04 -25.40
N ASN A 423 -14.44 -1.96 -25.70
CA ASN A 423 -14.58 -2.51 -27.05
C ASN A 423 -15.08 -1.48 -28.08
N ALA A 424 -15.90 -0.51 -27.66
CA ALA A 424 -16.33 0.58 -28.53
C ALA A 424 -15.15 1.46 -28.96
N ILE A 425 -14.26 1.82 -28.02
CA ILE A 425 -13.02 2.55 -28.30
C ILE A 425 -12.15 1.75 -29.26
N ARG A 426 -11.95 0.46 -28.98
CA ARG A 426 -11.17 -0.46 -29.83
C ARG A 426 -11.71 -0.50 -31.27
N ALA A 427 -13.02 -0.59 -31.44
CA ALA A 427 -13.66 -0.63 -32.75
C ALA A 427 -13.45 0.69 -33.54
N ARG A 428 -13.53 1.84 -32.86
CA ARG A 428 -13.28 3.16 -33.46
C ARG A 428 -11.83 3.31 -33.94
N VAL A 429 -10.87 2.92 -33.11
CA VAL A 429 -9.45 2.91 -33.49
C VAL A 429 -9.19 1.93 -34.65
N ALA A 430 -9.82 0.75 -34.64
CA ALA A 430 -9.64 -0.25 -35.69
C ALA A 430 -10.11 0.22 -37.09
N VAL A 431 -11.08 1.13 -37.16
CA VAL A 431 -11.52 1.74 -38.43
C VAL A 431 -10.72 2.99 -38.82
N GLY A 432 -9.67 3.31 -38.07
CA GLY A 432 -8.76 4.44 -38.36
C GLY A 432 -9.25 5.79 -37.84
N GLU A 433 -10.19 5.82 -36.89
CA GLU A 433 -10.61 7.06 -36.27
C GLU A 433 -9.49 7.62 -35.37
N PRO A 434 -9.13 8.93 -35.47
CA PRO A 434 -8.09 9.54 -34.65
C PRO A 434 -8.62 9.88 -33.24
N VAL A 435 -9.00 8.85 -32.49
CA VAL A 435 -9.68 8.97 -31.19
C VAL A 435 -8.84 9.78 -30.19
N PHE A 436 -7.57 9.41 -30.01
CA PHE A 436 -6.71 10.02 -28.98
C PHE A 436 -6.22 11.41 -29.38
N GLU A 437 -5.94 11.62 -30.66
CA GLU A 437 -5.60 12.94 -31.20
C GLU A 437 -6.76 13.91 -30.99
N ASN A 438 -8.00 13.47 -31.21
CA ASN A 438 -9.19 14.27 -30.95
C ASN A 438 -9.37 14.59 -29.45
N LEU A 439 -9.05 13.64 -28.56
CA LEU A 439 -9.06 13.89 -27.12
C LEU A 439 -8.00 14.91 -26.71
N ILE A 440 -6.76 14.80 -27.23
CA ILE A 440 -5.69 15.76 -26.97
C ILE A 440 -6.10 17.17 -27.42
N ARG A 441 -6.64 17.31 -28.65
CA ARG A 441 -7.12 18.60 -29.15
C ARG A 441 -8.21 19.18 -28.25
N ARG A 442 -9.29 18.42 -28.03
CA ARG A 442 -10.47 18.90 -27.32
C ARG A 442 -10.20 19.21 -25.85
N TRP A 443 -9.52 18.30 -25.16
CA TRP A 443 -9.46 18.32 -23.69
C TRP A 443 -8.18 18.92 -23.12
N LEU A 444 -7.10 19.01 -23.90
CA LEU A 444 -5.83 19.56 -23.45
C LEU A 444 -5.41 20.83 -24.22
N LEU A 445 -5.42 20.81 -25.55
CA LEU A 445 -4.93 21.94 -26.36
C LEU A 445 -5.93 23.11 -26.41
N ASP A 446 -7.20 22.81 -26.74
CA ASP A 446 -8.26 23.80 -26.94
C ASP A 446 -8.98 24.18 -25.62
N ASN A 447 -8.66 23.48 -24.53
CA ASN A 447 -9.31 23.65 -23.24
C ASN A 447 -8.73 24.84 -22.46
N THR A 448 -9.55 25.88 -22.30
CA THR A 448 -9.21 27.10 -21.56
C THR A 448 -9.33 26.95 -20.05
N HIS A 449 -10.06 25.94 -19.55
CA HIS A 449 -10.08 25.60 -18.13
C HIS A 449 -8.80 24.84 -17.77
N ARG A 450 -7.71 25.60 -17.69
CA ARG A 450 -6.37 25.14 -17.42
C ARG A 450 -5.72 26.01 -16.35
N ALA A 451 -4.97 25.41 -15.44
CA ALA A 451 -4.19 26.11 -14.43
C ALA A 451 -2.72 25.64 -14.44
N THR A 452 -1.80 26.58 -14.50
CA THR A 452 -0.38 26.35 -14.23
C THR A 452 -0.10 26.65 -12.76
N VAL A 453 0.44 25.69 -12.01
CA VAL A 453 0.83 25.87 -10.60
C VAL A 453 2.34 25.71 -10.50
N VAL A 454 3.02 26.71 -9.94
CA VAL A 454 4.47 26.70 -9.70
C VAL A 454 4.73 26.83 -8.21
N LEU A 455 5.39 25.82 -7.65
CA LEU A 455 5.92 25.88 -6.30
C LEU A 455 7.32 26.48 -6.33
N VAL A 456 7.50 27.59 -5.63
CA VAL A 456 8.78 28.30 -5.55
C VAL A 456 9.38 28.18 -4.15
N PRO A 457 10.69 27.91 -4.04
CA PRO A 457 11.35 27.88 -2.75
C PRO A 457 11.33 29.29 -2.14
N ALA A 458 10.78 29.41 -0.93
CA ALA A 458 10.77 30.66 -0.18
C ALA A 458 11.54 30.47 1.13
N GLU A 459 12.69 31.15 1.24
CA GLU A 459 13.43 31.21 2.50
C GLU A 459 12.52 31.78 3.59
N ASN A 460 12.36 31.02 4.68
CA ASN A 460 11.55 31.39 5.85
C ASN A 460 10.02 31.29 5.72
N SER A 461 9.45 30.63 4.69
CA SER A 461 7.98 30.41 4.62
C SER A 461 7.44 29.62 5.83
N ASP A 462 8.15 28.57 6.26
CA ASP A 462 7.85 27.85 7.50
C ASP A 462 7.96 28.73 8.74
N LYS A 463 9.00 29.58 8.81
CA LYS A 463 9.13 30.52 9.92
C LYS A 463 7.99 31.54 9.91
N ALA A 464 7.56 32.02 8.74
CA ALA A 464 6.45 32.95 8.62
C ALA A 464 5.13 32.30 9.08
N ARG A 465 4.90 31.02 8.71
CA ARG A 465 3.75 30.24 9.21
C ARG A 465 3.83 30.02 10.72
N ALA A 466 4.98 29.62 11.23
CA ALA A 466 5.21 29.42 12.66
C ALA A 466 5.05 30.73 13.46
N GLU A 467 5.50 31.86 12.93
CA GLU A 467 5.31 33.16 13.56
C GLU A 467 3.85 33.64 13.51
N ARG A 468 3.10 33.32 12.44
CA ARG A 468 1.63 33.54 12.42
C ARG A 468 0.92 32.69 13.48
N GLU A 469 1.26 31.40 13.57
CA GLU A 469 0.72 30.48 14.60
C GLU A 469 1.02 31.01 16.01
N LYS A 470 2.29 31.36 16.27
CA LYS A 470 2.75 31.91 17.54
C LYS A 470 2.08 33.24 17.87
N SER A 471 1.93 34.14 16.90
CA SER A 471 1.24 35.42 17.09
C SER A 471 -0.23 35.22 17.42
N ARG A 472 -0.91 34.27 16.77
CA ARG A 472 -2.30 33.90 17.05
C ARG A 472 -2.43 33.33 18.48
N LEU A 473 -1.55 32.41 18.87
CA LEU A 473 -1.51 31.85 20.23
C LEU A 473 -1.19 32.91 21.29
N ALA A 474 -0.29 33.85 21.01
CA ALA A 474 0.04 34.95 21.91
C ALA A 474 -1.16 35.91 22.10
N ALA A 475 -1.91 36.20 21.03
CA ALA A 475 -3.13 37.01 21.12
C ALA A 475 -4.21 36.31 21.97
N VAL A 476 -4.40 35.00 21.79
CA VAL A 476 -5.30 34.20 22.65
C VAL A 476 -4.82 34.24 24.10
N ARG A 477 -3.53 33.99 24.34
CA ARG A 477 -2.93 34.03 25.67
C ARG A 477 -3.11 35.38 26.36
N ALA A 478 -3.01 36.48 25.63
CA ALA A 478 -3.22 37.83 26.15
C ALA A 478 -4.70 38.13 26.49
N SER A 479 -5.65 37.41 25.88
CA SER A 479 -7.07 37.52 26.17
C SER A 479 -7.53 36.71 27.39
N LEU A 480 -6.72 35.75 27.85
CA LEU A 480 -7.01 34.91 29.02
C LEU A 480 -6.49 35.54 30.31
N ASP A 481 -7.33 35.56 31.34
CA ASP A 481 -6.91 35.79 32.72
C ASP A 481 -6.40 34.48 33.37
N GLU A 482 -6.02 34.54 34.65
CA GLU A 482 -5.52 33.35 35.36
C GLU A 482 -6.59 32.24 35.44
N GLN A 483 -7.87 32.59 35.52
CA GLN A 483 -8.96 31.62 35.52
C GLN A 483 -9.07 30.91 34.16
N GLY A 484 -8.93 31.64 33.05
CA GLY A 484 -8.91 31.08 31.70
C GLY A 484 -7.72 30.15 31.47
N LEU A 485 -6.53 30.50 31.98
CA LEU A 485 -5.35 29.62 31.90
C LEU A 485 -5.51 28.35 32.72
N GLU A 486 -6.05 28.48 33.92
CA GLU A 486 -6.31 27.32 34.77
C GLU A 486 -7.36 26.41 34.15
N ALA A 487 -8.35 26.96 33.43
CA ALA A 487 -9.30 26.17 32.65
C ALA A 487 -8.60 25.39 31.52
N VAL A 488 -7.64 25.99 30.82
CA VAL A 488 -6.84 25.29 29.79
C VAL A 488 -6.01 24.16 30.42
N ARG A 489 -5.34 24.41 31.55
CA ARG A 489 -4.59 23.36 32.29
C ARG A 489 -5.49 22.22 32.72
N ALA A 490 -6.62 22.54 33.36
CA ALA A 490 -7.57 21.56 33.84
C ALA A 490 -8.16 20.72 32.70
N ASN A 491 -8.40 21.34 31.53
CA ASN A 491 -8.87 20.63 30.35
C ASN A 491 -7.83 19.65 29.81
N ALA A 492 -6.57 20.09 29.66
CA ALA A 492 -5.48 19.22 29.21
C ALA A 492 -5.25 18.05 30.18
N GLU A 493 -5.29 18.29 31.50
CA GLU A 493 -5.21 17.22 32.49
C GLU A 493 -6.40 16.25 32.41
N LYS A 494 -7.62 16.75 32.16
CA LYS A 494 -8.80 15.93 31.97
C LYS A 494 -8.66 15.03 30.75
N LEU A 495 -8.25 15.58 29.60
CA LEU A 495 -8.02 14.81 28.37
C LEU A 495 -6.94 13.73 28.59
N ARG A 496 -5.82 14.09 29.22
CA ARG A 496 -4.75 13.13 29.54
C ARG A 496 -5.26 11.99 30.44
N ARG A 497 -6.00 12.30 31.50
CA ARG A 497 -6.59 11.26 32.37
C ARG A 497 -7.57 10.36 31.62
N MET A 498 -8.40 10.94 30.74
CA MET A 498 -9.32 10.17 29.90
C MET A 498 -8.59 9.24 28.93
N GLN A 499 -7.40 9.60 28.44
CA GLN A 499 -6.58 8.74 27.59
C GLN A 499 -5.87 7.63 28.37
N GLU A 500 -5.37 7.94 29.57
CA GLU A 500 -4.60 7.01 30.40
C GLU A 500 -5.46 6.01 31.17
N GLU A 501 -6.72 6.35 31.49
CA GLU A 501 -7.62 5.46 32.20
C GLU A 501 -8.01 4.27 31.29
N PRO A 502 -7.92 3.01 31.74
CA PRO A 502 -8.39 1.89 30.92
C PRO A 502 -9.91 1.86 30.82
N ASP A 503 -10.45 1.33 29.72
CA ASP A 503 -11.88 1.03 29.64
C ASP A 503 -12.30 -0.03 30.67
N THR A 504 -13.53 0.05 31.15
CA THR A 504 -14.03 -0.93 32.12
C THR A 504 -14.24 -2.30 31.45
N PRO A 505 -14.08 -3.42 32.18
CA PRO A 505 -14.35 -4.75 31.64
C PRO A 505 -15.77 -4.89 31.08
N GLU A 506 -16.76 -4.24 31.69
CA GLU A 506 -18.13 -4.23 31.21
C GLU A 506 -18.25 -3.54 29.84
N ALA A 507 -17.60 -2.39 29.64
CA ALA A 507 -17.59 -1.71 28.35
C ALA A 507 -16.88 -2.56 27.29
N LEU A 508 -15.70 -3.12 27.60
CA LEU A 508 -14.94 -3.99 26.70
C LEU A 508 -15.72 -5.25 26.29
N SER A 509 -16.61 -5.75 27.15
CA SER A 509 -17.46 -6.91 26.87
C SER A 509 -18.60 -6.63 25.88
N THR A 510 -18.89 -5.36 25.59
CA THR A 510 -19.88 -4.98 24.57
C THR A 510 -19.38 -5.21 23.14
N ILE A 511 -18.06 -5.16 22.92
CA ILE A 511 -17.46 -5.39 21.61
C ILE A 511 -17.68 -6.85 21.21
N PRO A 512 -18.29 -7.13 20.05
CA PRO A 512 -18.48 -8.50 19.59
C PRO A 512 -17.13 -9.14 19.29
N ARG A 513 -16.98 -10.42 19.65
CA ARG A 513 -15.74 -11.18 19.49
C ARG A 513 -16.04 -12.54 18.91
N LEU A 514 -15.09 -13.08 18.15
CA LEU A 514 -15.14 -14.47 17.73
C LEU A 514 -14.73 -15.38 18.88
N GLY A 515 -15.34 -16.56 18.92
CA GLY A 515 -14.88 -17.68 19.73
C GLY A 515 -14.07 -18.68 18.90
N LEU A 516 -13.43 -19.63 19.58
CA LEU A 516 -12.73 -20.73 18.92
C LEU A 516 -13.63 -21.57 17.99
N HIS A 517 -14.94 -21.59 18.24
CA HIS A 517 -15.92 -22.31 17.44
C HIS A 517 -16.22 -21.63 16.09
N ASP A 518 -15.86 -20.36 15.94
CA ASP A 518 -15.98 -19.61 14.68
C ASP A 518 -14.77 -19.84 13.76
N LEU A 519 -13.73 -20.51 14.24
CA LEU A 519 -12.47 -20.76 13.53
C LEU A 519 -12.51 -22.12 12.84
N ALA A 520 -12.06 -22.17 11.58
CA ALA A 520 -11.94 -23.43 10.86
C ALA A 520 -10.83 -24.29 11.49
N ALA A 521 -11.20 -25.50 11.91
CA ALA A 521 -10.27 -26.46 12.51
C ALA A 521 -9.25 -27.02 11.51
N VAL A 522 -9.54 -26.99 10.20
CA VAL A 522 -8.70 -27.57 9.15
C VAL A 522 -8.22 -26.46 8.21
N ASN A 523 -6.95 -26.52 7.79
CA ASN A 523 -6.44 -25.61 6.76
C ASN A 523 -7.15 -25.83 5.43
N THR A 524 -7.36 -24.75 4.67
CA THR A 524 -7.77 -24.84 3.27
C THR A 524 -6.56 -25.11 2.38
N PRO A 525 -6.45 -26.27 1.71
CA PRO A 525 -5.33 -26.54 0.82
C PRO A 525 -5.40 -25.67 -0.44
N ILE A 526 -4.25 -25.34 -1.00
CA ILE A 526 -4.18 -24.67 -2.30
C ILE A 526 -4.12 -25.75 -3.39
N PRO A 527 -5.02 -25.74 -4.39
CA PRO A 527 -4.96 -26.72 -5.48
C PRO A 527 -3.62 -26.65 -6.19
N ALA A 528 -2.91 -27.78 -6.25
CA ALA A 528 -1.62 -27.88 -6.92
C ALA A 528 -1.46 -29.26 -7.55
N GLN A 529 -0.96 -29.29 -8.77
CA GLN A 529 -0.56 -30.52 -9.45
C GLN A 529 0.89 -30.39 -9.90
N GLU A 530 1.71 -31.34 -9.48
CA GLU A 530 3.12 -31.42 -9.86
C GLU A 530 3.34 -32.45 -10.97
N SER A 531 4.16 -32.09 -11.95
CA SER A 531 4.56 -32.99 -13.05
C SER A 531 5.94 -32.61 -13.61
N PRO A 532 6.64 -33.53 -14.30
CA PRO A 532 7.87 -33.18 -15.02
C PRO A 532 7.58 -32.46 -16.34
N LEU A 533 8.45 -31.53 -16.74
CA LEU A 533 8.39 -30.80 -18.03
C LEU A 533 9.80 -30.62 -18.62
N ASP A 534 10.21 -31.48 -19.56
CA ASP A 534 11.49 -31.41 -20.28
C ASP A 534 12.74 -31.18 -19.41
N GLY A 535 12.78 -31.77 -18.21
CA GLY A 535 13.88 -31.64 -17.24
C GLY A 535 13.68 -30.54 -16.19
N MET A 536 12.59 -29.78 -16.29
CA MET A 536 12.10 -28.85 -15.26
C MET A 536 11.00 -29.50 -14.42
N ARG A 537 10.75 -28.94 -13.24
CA ARG A 537 9.56 -29.23 -12.42
C ARG A 537 8.43 -28.30 -12.86
N LEU A 538 7.26 -28.83 -13.18
CA LEU A 538 6.05 -28.05 -13.46
C LEU A 538 5.08 -28.17 -12.29
N ILE A 539 4.60 -27.02 -11.81
CA ILE A 539 3.53 -26.93 -10.81
C ILE A 539 2.39 -26.10 -11.42
N THR A 540 1.20 -26.67 -11.46
CA THR A 540 0.00 -26.00 -11.99
C THR A 540 -1.08 -25.84 -10.94
N HIS A 541 -1.74 -24.68 -10.94
CA HIS A 541 -2.80 -24.32 -10.00
C HIS A 541 -4.08 -23.99 -10.77
N ASP A 542 -5.07 -24.89 -10.73
CA ASP A 542 -6.41 -24.65 -11.28
C ASP A 542 -7.19 -23.73 -10.34
N ILE A 543 -7.03 -22.44 -10.56
CA ILE A 543 -7.64 -21.35 -9.79
C ILE A 543 -8.24 -20.38 -10.80
N ASP A 544 -9.50 -20.00 -10.61
CA ASP A 544 -10.12 -19.00 -11.49
C ASP A 544 -9.39 -17.65 -11.36
N ALA A 545 -8.78 -17.24 -12.47
CA ALA A 545 -8.02 -16.01 -12.62
C ALA A 545 -8.62 -15.14 -13.74
N LYS A 546 -9.92 -15.25 -13.99
CA LYS A 546 -10.66 -14.40 -14.95
C LYS A 546 -10.04 -14.41 -16.36
N GLY A 547 -9.53 -15.57 -16.80
CA GLY A 547 -8.90 -15.75 -18.10
C GLY A 547 -7.45 -15.26 -18.20
N ILE A 548 -6.82 -14.91 -17.08
CA ILE A 548 -5.40 -14.57 -16.98
C ILE A 548 -4.58 -15.82 -16.67
N LEU A 549 -3.44 -15.93 -17.32
CA LEU A 549 -2.38 -16.88 -17.02
C LEU A 549 -1.25 -16.15 -16.31
N TYR A 550 -0.88 -16.64 -15.13
CA TYR A 550 0.35 -16.28 -14.44
C TYR A 550 1.40 -17.36 -14.65
N VAL A 551 2.63 -16.96 -14.97
CA VAL A 551 3.76 -17.85 -15.22
C VAL A 551 4.96 -17.37 -14.42
N ASP A 552 5.53 -18.25 -13.59
CA ASP A 552 6.76 -17.98 -12.83
C ASP A 552 7.83 -19.03 -13.20
N ALA A 553 8.88 -18.59 -13.89
CA ALA A 553 10.02 -19.44 -14.24
C ALA A 553 11.17 -19.20 -13.24
N GLY A 554 11.35 -20.13 -12.29
CA GLY A 554 12.33 -20.03 -11.21
C GLY A 554 13.60 -20.81 -11.47
N PHE A 555 14.74 -20.12 -11.47
CA PHE A 555 16.07 -20.67 -11.73
C PHE A 555 16.91 -20.72 -10.46
N SER A 556 17.49 -21.88 -10.15
CA SER A 556 18.31 -22.09 -8.95
C SER A 556 19.59 -21.24 -9.00
N LEU A 557 19.91 -20.59 -7.88
CA LEU A 557 21.14 -19.81 -7.75
C LEU A 557 22.36 -20.66 -7.37
N ASN A 558 22.22 -21.97 -7.13
CA ASN A 558 23.30 -22.82 -6.58
C ASN A 558 24.62 -22.78 -7.36
N ARG A 559 24.55 -22.50 -8.67
CA ARG A 559 25.71 -22.40 -9.58
C ARG A 559 26.39 -21.04 -9.57
N ILE A 560 25.80 -20.02 -8.94
CA ILE A 560 26.33 -18.66 -8.89
C ILE A 560 27.47 -18.59 -7.87
N PRO A 561 28.68 -18.15 -8.28
CA PRO A 561 29.78 -17.91 -7.35
C PRO A 561 29.38 -16.88 -6.28
N ALA A 562 29.82 -17.08 -5.02
CA ALA A 562 29.42 -16.23 -3.89
C ALA A 562 29.64 -14.73 -4.13
N GLY A 563 30.77 -14.33 -4.74
CA GLY A 563 31.08 -12.92 -5.02
C GLY A 563 30.23 -12.28 -6.12
N LEU A 564 29.46 -13.07 -6.88
CA LEU A 564 28.57 -12.60 -7.95
C LEU A 564 27.09 -12.68 -7.56
N VAL A 565 26.74 -13.22 -6.39
CA VAL A 565 25.37 -13.25 -5.89
C VAL A 565 24.73 -11.84 -5.86
N PRO A 566 25.41 -10.77 -5.40
CA PRO A 566 24.83 -9.42 -5.42
C PRO A 566 24.45 -8.89 -6.80
N LEU A 567 25.00 -9.46 -7.88
CA LEU A 567 24.70 -9.05 -9.25
C LEU A 567 23.39 -9.66 -9.77
N VAL A 568 22.85 -10.68 -9.11
CA VAL A 568 21.69 -11.46 -9.60
C VAL A 568 20.43 -10.61 -9.77
N PRO A 569 19.99 -9.77 -8.79
CA PRO A 569 18.79 -8.95 -8.95
C PRO A 569 18.94 -7.94 -10.09
N LEU A 570 20.10 -7.27 -10.16
CA LEU A 570 20.39 -6.31 -11.22
C LEU A 570 20.44 -6.98 -12.61
N LEU A 571 20.99 -8.19 -12.70
CA LEU A 571 20.94 -8.97 -13.94
C LEU A 571 19.50 -9.30 -14.34
N GLY A 572 18.65 -9.72 -13.38
CA GLY A 572 17.23 -9.97 -13.61
C GLY A 572 16.54 -8.78 -14.25
N ARG A 573 16.67 -7.60 -13.62
CA ARG A 573 16.16 -6.33 -14.14
C ARG A 573 16.74 -5.99 -15.51
N ALA A 574 18.04 -6.12 -15.68
CA ALA A 574 18.73 -5.85 -16.95
C ALA A 574 18.24 -6.73 -18.11
N MET A 575 17.96 -8.02 -17.86
CA MET A 575 17.41 -8.92 -18.88
C MET A 575 16.05 -8.47 -19.41
N VAL A 576 15.23 -7.84 -18.55
CA VAL A 576 13.91 -7.28 -18.94
C VAL A 576 14.07 -5.91 -19.62
N GLU A 577 15.03 -5.09 -19.19
CA GLU A 577 15.09 -3.65 -19.52
C GLU A 577 16.17 -3.22 -20.53
N MET A 578 17.01 -4.12 -21.07
CA MET A 578 18.10 -3.78 -22.01
C MET A 578 17.77 -4.01 -23.50
N GLY A 579 16.68 -4.72 -23.82
CA GLY A 579 16.38 -5.11 -25.21
C GLY A 579 17.11 -6.39 -25.65
N THR A 580 16.96 -6.75 -26.91
CA THR A 580 17.35 -8.05 -27.50
C THR A 580 18.15 -7.86 -28.79
N SER A 581 18.57 -8.95 -29.45
CA SER A 581 19.24 -8.84 -30.76
C SER A 581 18.33 -8.29 -31.86
N ARG A 582 17.01 -8.29 -31.63
CA ARG A 582 15.98 -7.91 -32.63
C ARG A 582 15.32 -6.57 -32.34
N TYR A 583 15.32 -6.14 -31.09
CA TYR A 583 14.57 -4.99 -30.61
C TYR A 583 15.42 -4.23 -29.61
N ASP A 584 15.44 -2.91 -29.70
CA ASP A 584 16.04 -2.10 -28.64
C ASP A 584 15.21 -2.16 -27.33
N PHE A 585 15.68 -1.51 -26.27
CA PHE A 585 14.99 -1.56 -24.97
C PHE A 585 13.61 -0.90 -24.98
N VAL A 586 13.39 0.10 -25.83
CA VAL A 586 12.10 0.81 -25.95
C VAL A 586 11.10 -0.08 -26.67
N GLU A 587 11.52 -0.66 -27.80
CA GLU A 587 10.72 -1.60 -28.58
C GLU A 587 10.38 -2.85 -27.75
N MET A 588 11.34 -3.38 -26.99
CA MET A 588 11.11 -4.52 -26.11
C MET A 588 10.08 -4.20 -25.03
N GLY A 589 10.24 -3.08 -24.31
CA GLY A 589 9.27 -2.64 -23.30
C GLY A 589 7.87 -2.42 -23.89
N MET A 590 7.79 -1.84 -25.08
CA MET A 590 6.52 -1.64 -25.79
C MET A 590 5.86 -2.97 -26.19
N ARG A 591 6.64 -3.96 -26.64
CA ARG A 591 6.10 -5.30 -26.98
C ARG A 591 5.56 -6.02 -25.75
N ILE A 592 6.24 -5.91 -24.61
CA ILE A 592 5.75 -6.43 -23.32
C ILE A 592 4.40 -5.77 -23.01
N ALA A 593 4.35 -4.43 -23.00
CA ALA A 593 3.13 -3.68 -22.69
C ALA A 593 1.97 -3.93 -23.68
N CYS A 594 2.24 -4.22 -24.96
CA CYS A 594 1.20 -4.53 -25.95
C CYS A 594 0.60 -5.93 -25.80
N LYS A 595 1.34 -6.89 -25.24
CA LYS A 595 0.98 -8.32 -25.29
C LYS A 595 0.74 -8.93 -23.92
N THR A 596 1.30 -8.38 -22.85
CA THR A 596 1.25 -8.95 -21.51
C THR A 596 0.76 -7.91 -20.51
N GLY A 597 0.44 -8.33 -19.29
CA GLY A 597 0.22 -7.43 -18.15
C GLY A 597 1.52 -7.07 -17.43
N GLY A 598 2.68 -7.31 -18.05
CA GLY A 598 4.00 -7.16 -17.45
C GLY A 598 4.81 -8.45 -17.42
N ILE A 599 6.13 -8.27 -17.43
CA ILE A 599 7.14 -9.29 -17.15
C ILE A 599 8.14 -8.64 -16.21
N ASP A 600 8.49 -9.33 -15.12
CA ASP A 600 9.45 -8.86 -14.12
C ASP A 600 10.41 -9.98 -13.71
N ALA A 601 11.46 -9.63 -12.97
CA ALA A 601 12.44 -10.56 -12.45
C ALA A 601 12.77 -10.31 -10.97
N ASP A 602 12.41 -11.27 -10.12
CA ASP A 602 12.56 -11.17 -8.67
C ASP A 602 13.45 -12.27 -8.09
N SER A 603 14.32 -11.89 -7.15
CA SER A 603 15.14 -12.84 -6.39
C SER A 603 14.42 -13.26 -5.12
N VAL A 604 14.25 -14.56 -4.93
CA VAL A 604 13.56 -15.14 -3.77
C VAL A 604 14.51 -16.05 -3.02
N VAL A 605 14.61 -15.86 -1.70
CA VAL A 605 15.35 -16.75 -0.80
C VAL A 605 14.38 -17.32 0.22
N LEU A 606 14.18 -18.63 0.15
CA LEU A 606 13.37 -19.39 1.11
C LEU A 606 14.28 -20.21 2.01
N THR A 607 13.80 -20.53 3.21
CA THR A 607 14.48 -21.47 4.11
C THR A 607 13.71 -22.77 4.15
N ARG A 608 14.39 -23.90 3.92
CA ARG A 608 13.79 -25.23 4.02
C ARG A 608 13.49 -25.58 5.47
N VAL A 609 12.30 -26.12 5.72
CA VAL A 609 11.84 -26.45 7.07
C VAL A 609 12.61 -27.63 7.68
N ASP A 610 13.08 -28.57 6.85
CA ASP A 610 13.72 -29.81 7.31
C ASP A 610 15.12 -29.60 7.88
N ASP A 611 15.93 -28.77 7.21
CA ASP A 611 17.38 -28.70 7.41
C ASP A 611 17.92 -27.27 7.50
N ARG A 612 17.04 -26.26 7.44
CA ARG A 612 17.36 -24.83 7.50
C ARG A 612 18.29 -24.35 6.39
N THR A 613 18.40 -25.11 5.30
CA THR A 613 19.19 -24.72 4.12
C THR A 613 18.39 -23.79 3.20
N PRO A 614 19.07 -22.90 2.46
CA PRO A 614 18.40 -21.98 1.55
C PRO A 614 17.92 -22.70 0.28
N ASP A 615 16.72 -22.36 -0.18
CA ASP A 615 16.31 -22.51 -1.58
C ASP A 615 16.26 -21.09 -2.17
N ALA A 616 17.27 -20.73 -2.96
CA ALA A 616 17.43 -19.40 -3.53
C ALA A 616 17.31 -19.45 -5.05
N ARG A 617 16.45 -18.57 -5.60
CA ARG A 617 16.10 -18.56 -7.02
C ARG A 617 15.98 -17.14 -7.55
N LEU A 618 16.27 -16.95 -8.85
CA LEU A 618 15.73 -15.82 -9.61
C LEU A 618 14.49 -16.32 -10.36
N PHE A 619 13.37 -15.65 -10.18
CA PHE A 619 12.16 -15.87 -10.96
C PHE A 619 12.09 -14.85 -12.08
N VAL A 620 11.81 -15.30 -13.30
CA VAL A 620 11.27 -14.44 -14.35
C VAL A 620 9.78 -14.72 -14.41
N GLN A 621 8.99 -13.71 -14.08
CA GLN A 621 7.55 -13.83 -13.86
C GLN A 621 6.82 -13.00 -14.90
N GLY A 622 5.69 -13.49 -15.37
CA GLY A 622 4.87 -12.71 -16.29
C GLY A 622 3.43 -13.15 -16.29
N LYS A 623 2.57 -12.25 -16.75
CA LYS A 623 1.13 -12.45 -16.74
C LYS A 623 0.53 -11.99 -18.06
N ALA A 624 -0.43 -12.73 -18.59
CA ALA A 624 -1.10 -12.38 -19.84
C ALA A 624 -2.49 -13.00 -19.90
N THR A 625 -3.37 -12.43 -20.72
CA THR A 625 -4.64 -13.10 -21.05
C THR A 625 -4.36 -14.40 -21.80
N GLN A 626 -5.30 -15.34 -21.75
CA GLN A 626 -5.19 -16.62 -22.46
C GLN A 626 -4.85 -16.44 -23.96
N ALA A 627 -5.39 -15.41 -24.62
CA ALA A 627 -5.13 -15.12 -26.02
C ALA A 627 -3.66 -14.77 -26.31
N ASN A 628 -2.96 -14.20 -25.32
CA ASN A 628 -1.57 -13.78 -25.44
C ASN A 628 -0.57 -14.73 -24.75
N ALA A 629 -1.01 -15.92 -24.31
CA ALA A 629 -0.13 -16.90 -23.66
C ALA A 629 1.10 -17.25 -24.51
N ALA A 630 0.93 -17.42 -25.82
CA ALA A 630 2.04 -17.68 -26.74
C ALA A 630 3.07 -16.54 -26.72
N ALA A 631 2.62 -15.30 -26.82
CA ALA A 631 3.48 -14.11 -26.82
C ALA A 631 4.22 -13.95 -25.49
N LEU A 632 3.56 -14.28 -24.36
CA LEU A 632 4.19 -14.26 -23.04
C LEU A 632 5.41 -15.20 -22.98
N PHE A 633 5.24 -16.48 -23.36
CA PHE A 633 6.35 -17.44 -23.35
C PHE A 633 7.46 -17.08 -24.35
N GLU A 634 7.10 -16.51 -25.51
CA GLU A 634 8.09 -16.00 -26.47
C GLU A 634 8.92 -14.86 -25.89
N LEU A 635 8.28 -13.88 -25.24
CA LEU A 635 8.95 -12.74 -24.61
C LEU A 635 9.82 -13.19 -23.42
N MET A 636 9.32 -14.10 -22.57
CA MET A 636 10.11 -14.67 -21.48
C MET A 636 11.36 -15.40 -21.99
N ARG A 637 11.25 -16.13 -23.10
CA ARG A 637 12.40 -16.77 -23.76
C ARG A 637 13.40 -15.72 -24.26
N ASP A 638 12.91 -14.67 -24.91
CA ASP A 638 13.77 -13.61 -25.44
C ASP A 638 14.50 -12.86 -24.31
N VAL A 639 13.82 -12.53 -23.21
CA VAL A 639 14.40 -11.96 -21.97
C VAL A 639 15.54 -12.84 -21.44
N LEU A 640 15.30 -14.15 -21.33
CA LEU A 640 16.27 -15.08 -20.74
C LEU A 640 17.47 -15.39 -21.65
N LEU A 641 17.24 -15.50 -22.96
CA LEU A 641 18.22 -16.07 -23.89
C LEU A 641 18.85 -15.04 -24.84
N ASP A 642 18.18 -13.92 -25.14
CA ASP A 642 18.58 -12.99 -26.20
C ASP A 642 18.85 -11.55 -25.71
N ALA A 643 18.65 -11.28 -24.41
CA ALA A 643 18.95 -9.97 -23.83
C ALA A 643 20.40 -9.52 -24.12
N GLN A 644 20.56 -8.29 -24.61
CA GLN A 644 21.86 -7.72 -25.01
C GLN A 644 22.48 -6.94 -23.84
N LEU A 645 23.33 -7.62 -23.08
CA LEU A 645 23.95 -7.10 -21.85
C LEU A 645 25.18 -6.20 -22.10
N ASP A 646 25.61 -6.05 -23.36
CA ASP A 646 26.81 -5.31 -23.77
C ASP A 646 26.58 -3.80 -23.98
N GLN A 647 25.34 -3.32 -23.79
CA GLN A 647 24.98 -1.90 -23.87
C GLN A 647 25.36 -1.14 -22.59
N LYS A 648 26.64 -0.72 -22.50
CA LYS A 648 27.23 -0.03 -21.32
C LYS A 648 26.35 1.09 -20.76
N GLU A 649 25.95 2.05 -21.58
CA GLU A 649 25.23 3.24 -21.10
C GLU A 649 23.85 2.89 -20.53
N ARG A 650 23.11 2.00 -21.20
CA ARG A 650 21.81 1.54 -20.70
C ARG A 650 21.95 0.77 -19.40
N PHE A 651 22.92 -0.13 -19.30
CA PHE A 651 23.21 -0.84 -18.04
C PHE A 651 23.58 0.13 -16.92
N ARG A 652 24.41 1.13 -17.21
CA ARG A 652 24.80 2.18 -16.26
C ARG A 652 23.59 2.96 -15.74
N SER A 653 22.64 3.31 -16.60
CA SER A 653 21.37 3.94 -16.18
C SER A 653 20.59 3.06 -15.20
N ILE A 654 20.36 1.78 -15.55
CA ILE A 654 19.64 0.82 -14.69
C ILE A 654 20.33 0.68 -13.34
N LEU A 655 21.66 0.56 -13.33
CA LEU A 655 22.47 0.48 -12.11
C LEU A 655 22.35 1.74 -11.24
N LEU A 656 22.41 2.93 -11.83
CA LEU A 656 22.28 4.18 -11.08
C LEU A 656 20.88 4.35 -10.48
N GLU A 657 19.84 3.98 -11.22
CA GLU A 657 18.46 3.97 -10.72
C GLU A 657 18.30 2.98 -9.57
N GLU A 658 18.85 1.77 -9.67
CA GLU A 658 18.78 0.77 -8.61
C GLU A 658 19.53 1.21 -7.35
N LYS A 659 20.73 1.77 -7.52
CA LYS A 659 21.49 2.36 -6.42
C LYS A 659 20.69 3.47 -5.73
N ALA A 660 20.11 4.39 -6.50
CA ALA A 660 19.30 5.49 -5.97
C ALA A 660 18.05 4.97 -5.22
N ARG A 661 17.37 3.94 -5.76
CA ARG A 661 16.24 3.26 -5.10
C ARG A 661 16.64 2.68 -3.74
N MET A 662 17.78 2.00 -3.67
CA MET A 662 18.30 1.43 -2.42
C MET A 662 18.73 2.51 -1.42
N GLU A 663 19.40 3.58 -1.88
CA GLU A 663 19.78 4.72 -1.03
C GLU A 663 18.54 5.42 -0.46
N HIS A 664 17.52 5.66 -1.29
CA HIS A 664 16.27 6.27 -0.86
C HIS A 664 15.51 5.38 0.14
N ARG A 665 15.62 4.06 0.07
CA ARG A 665 14.94 3.12 0.98
C ARG A 665 15.48 3.18 2.43
N LEU A 666 16.74 3.59 2.63
CA LEU A 666 17.44 3.53 3.92
C LEU A 666 16.70 4.22 5.06
N VAL A 667 16.10 5.38 4.81
CA VAL A 667 15.35 6.14 5.82
C VAL A 667 13.89 5.72 5.87
N PRO A 668 13.04 5.93 4.82
CA PRO A 668 11.62 5.60 4.86
C PRO A 668 11.31 4.13 5.19
N ALA A 669 12.24 3.19 4.98
CA ALA A 669 12.08 1.79 5.35
C ALA A 669 13.28 1.23 6.15
N GLY A 670 13.92 2.06 6.99
CA GLY A 670 15.11 1.65 7.76
C GLY A 670 14.92 0.42 8.67
N HIS A 671 13.71 0.19 9.16
CA HIS A 671 13.37 -1.03 9.92
C HIS A 671 13.57 -2.32 9.12
N MET A 672 13.30 -2.29 7.80
CA MET A 672 13.53 -3.45 6.91
C MET A 672 15.02 -3.68 6.66
N VAL A 673 15.81 -2.60 6.57
CA VAL A 673 17.28 -2.67 6.45
C VAL A 673 17.87 -3.32 7.71
N VAL A 674 17.47 -2.84 8.89
CA VAL A 674 17.89 -3.42 10.18
C VAL A 674 17.46 -4.88 10.32
N MET A 675 16.23 -5.22 9.92
CA MET A 675 15.72 -6.60 9.93
C MET A 675 16.54 -7.53 9.02
N SER A 676 16.82 -7.12 7.78
CA SER A 676 17.67 -7.87 6.84
C SER A 676 19.06 -8.08 7.43
N ARG A 677 19.66 -6.98 7.92
CA ARG A 677 21.01 -7.01 8.48
C ARG A 677 21.12 -7.97 9.66
N LEU A 678 20.16 -7.92 10.58
CA LEU A 678 20.10 -8.85 11.71
C LEU A 678 19.94 -10.30 11.27
N ARG A 679 19.04 -10.60 10.33
CA ARG A 679 18.83 -11.96 9.82
C ARG A 679 20.07 -12.54 9.14
N SER A 680 20.88 -11.68 8.53
CA SER A 680 22.13 -12.07 7.86
C SER A 680 23.14 -12.76 8.79
N HIS A 681 23.03 -12.51 10.09
CA HIS A 681 23.92 -13.01 11.14
C HIS A 681 23.61 -14.42 11.64
N PHE A 682 22.51 -15.06 11.21
CA PHE A 682 22.03 -16.32 11.79
C PHE A 682 21.89 -17.49 10.81
N GLY A 683 22.02 -17.27 9.50
CA GLY A 683 21.90 -18.37 8.54
C GLY A 683 22.15 -17.97 7.09
N LYS A 684 22.41 -18.97 6.25
CA LYS A 684 22.73 -18.77 4.83
C LYS A 684 21.61 -18.07 4.06
N SER A 685 20.35 -18.34 4.40
CA SER A 685 19.20 -17.66 3.78
C SER A 685 19.21 -16.16 4.07
N GLY A 686 19.42 -15.77 5.34
CA GLY A 686 19.53 -14.36 5.72
C GLY A 686 20.73 -13.68 5.06
N TRP A 687 21.88 -14.38 4.99
CA TRP A 687 23.06 -13.87 4.32
C TRP A 687 22.81 -13.64 2.82
N LEU A 688 22.18 -14.59 2.12
CA LEU A 688 21.83 -14.43 0.70
C LEU A 688 20.86 -13.26 0.47
N GLY A 689 19.85 -13.10 1.34
CA GLY A 689 18.94 -11.96 1.29
C GLY A 689 19.69 -10.63 1.42
N GLU A 690 20.61 -10.54 2.37
CA GLU A 690 21.45 -9.35 2.59
C GLU A 690 22.38 -9.06 1.40
N GLN A 691 22.91 -10.09 0.74
CA GLN A 691 23.73 -9.92 -0.47
C GLN A 691 22.95 -9.43 -1.68
N MET A 692 21.64 -9.67 -1.76
CA MET A 692 20.82 -9.35 -2.94
C MET A 692 19.98 -8.07 -2.78
N ASP A 693 19.45 -7.78 -1.59
CA ASP A 693 18.57 -6.61 -1.37
C ASP A 693 18.92 -5.81 -0.10
N GLY A 694 19.93 -6.24 0.65
CA GLY A 694 20.34 -5.64 1.91
C GLY A 694 21.38 -4.54 1.77
N LEU A 695 21.99 -4.16 2.90
CA LEU A 695 23.03 -3.13 2.91
C LEU A 695 24.28 -3.58 2.14
N ALA A 696 24.64 -4.86 2.21
CA ALA A 696 25.76 -5.40 1.45
C ALA A 696 25.54 -5.29 -0.08
N ALA A 697 24.29 -5.45 -0.55
CA ALA A 697 23.94 -5.24 -1.95
C ALA A 697 24.16 -3.78 -2.37
N LEU A 698 23.74 -2.80 -1.55
CA LEU A 698 23.97 -1.38 -1.83
C LEU A 698 25.47 -1.05 -1.94
N GLU A 699 26.30 -1.58 -1.04
CA GLU A 699 27.76 -1.40 -1.11
C GLU A 699 28.35 -1.99 -2.39
N TYR A 700 27.86 -3.17 -2.79
CA TYR A 700 28.25 -3.78 -4.05
C TYR A 700 27.86 -2.90 -5.25
N LEU A 701 26.64 -2.35 -5.28
CA LEU A 701 26.20 -1.46 -6.36
C LEU A 701 27.06 -0.19 -6.46
N ARG A 702 27.44 0.40 -5.32
CA ARG A 702 28.32 1.60 -5.29
C ARG A 702 29.69 1.30 -5.91
N GLU A 703 30.30 0.17 -5.57
CA GLU A 703 31.55 -0.25 -6.20
C GLU A 703 31.34 -0.62 -7.69
N LEU A 704 30.21 -1.25 -8.01
CA LEU A 704 29.89 -1.61 -9.39
C LEU A 704 29.77 -0.39 -10.29
N VAL A 705 29.23 0.74 -9.81
CA VAL A 705 29.19 2.00 -10.57
C VAL A 705 30.59 2.42 -11.00
N ARG A 706 31.56 2.35 -10.08
CA ARG A 706 32.97 2.67 -10.36
C ARG A 706 33.57 1.67 -11.37
N ARG A 707 33.30 0.37 -11.20
CA ARG A 707 33.77 -0.68 -12.12
C ARG A 707 33.19 -0.55 -13.53
N VAL A 708 31.95 -0.10 -13.70
CA VAL A 708 31.36 0.13 -15.04
C VAL A 708 32.14 1.21 -15.80
N ASP A 709 32.61 2.24 -15.10
CA ASP A 709 33.39 3.33 -15.68
C ASP A 709 34.83 2.91 -15.98
N GLU A 710 35.46 2.14 -15.07
CA GLU A 710 36.88 1.76 -15.16
C GLU A 710 37.16 0.44 -15.91
N ASP A 711 36.28 -0.57 -15.79
CA ASP A 711 36.44 -1.94 -16.31
C ASP A 711 35.11 -2.54 -16.76
N TRP A 712 34.51 -1.96 -17.80
CA TRP A 712 33.27 -2.46 -18.40
C TRP A 712 33.39 -3.92 -18.89
N ASN A 713 34.54 -4.30 -19.45
CA ASN A 713 34.73 -5.66 -19.98
C ASN A 713 34.69 -6.72 -18.86
N GLY A 714 35.26 -6.42 -17.69
CA GLY A 714 35.14 -7.27 -16.51
C GLY A 714 33.70 -7.37 -16.01
N VAL A 715 32.96 -6.26 -15.96
CA VAL A 715 31.53 -6.27 -15.57
C VAL A 715 30.68 -7.08 -16.57
N LEU A 716 30.90 -6.92 -17.87
CA LEU A 716 30.20 -7.69 -18.90
C LEU A 716 30.51 -9.19 -18.81
N ALA A 717 31.76 -9.54 -18.48
CA ALA A 717 32.15 -10.92 -18.25
C ALA A 717 31.43 -11.51 -17.02
N ASP A 718 31.31 -10.75 -15.92
CA ASP A 718 30.56 -11.14 -14.72
C ASP A 718 29.07 -11.36 -15.05
N LEU A 719 28.42 -10.40 -15.74
CA LEU A 719 27.02 -10.51 -16.18
C LEU A 719 26.79 -11.75 -17.03
N THR A 720 27.68 -12.00 -17.99
CA THR A 720 27.60 -13.17 -18.87
C THR A 720 27.77 -14.48 -18.09
N ALA A 721 28.72 -14.52 -17.15
CA ALA A 721 28.96 -15.68 -16.30
C ALA A 721 27.75 -15.99 -15.40
N VAL A 722 27.15 -14.97 -14.79
CA VAL A 722 25.93 -15.13 -13.97
C VAL A 722 24.78 -15.64 -14.85
N ARG A 723 24.53 -15.05 -16.03
CA ARG A 723 23.47 -15.53 -16.93
C ARG A 723 23.66 -16.99 -17.33
N GLN A 724 24.88 -17.40 -17.70
CA GLN A 724 25.19 -18.78 -18.07
C GLN A 724 25.02 -19.77 -16.91
N ALA A 725 25.39 -19.36 -15.70
CA ALA A 725 25.22 -20.19 -14.50
C ALA A 725 23.76 -20.24 -14.03
N LEU A 726 22.97 -19.21 -14.32
CA LEU A 726 21.57 -19.11 -13.93
C LEU A 726 20.64 -19.86 -14.89
N VAL A 727 20.68 -19.51 -16.19
CA VAL A 727 19.67 -19.92 -17.16
C VAL A 727 19.91 -21.35 -17.63
N GLY A 728 19.02 -22.26 -17.23
CA GLY A 728 19.01 -23.65 -17.68
C GLY A 728 17.91 -24.46 -16.99
N ARG A 729 17.65 -25.67 -17.49
CA ARG A 729 16.54 -26.52 -16.98
C ARG A 729 16.83 -27.18 -15.64
N ALA A 730 18.11 -27.38 -15.31
CA ALA A 730 18.52 -28.11 -14.12
C ALA A 730 18.13 -27.37 -12.83
N GLY A 731 17.36 -28.06 -11.98
CA GLY A 731 16.84 -27.49 -10.74
C GLY A 731 15.81 -26.37 -10.95
N ALA A 732 15.40 -26.08 -12.19
CA ALA A 732 14.44 -25.03 -12.50
C ALA A 732 12.99 -25.50 -12.29
N VAL A 733 12.13 -24.55 -11.95
CA VAL A 733 10.70 -24.75 -11.75
C VAL A 733 9.91 -23.82 -12.66
N LEU A 734 8.84 -24.34 -13.25
CA LEU A 734 7.83 -23.55 -13.93
C LEU A 734 6.55 -23.64 -13.11
N ASN A 735 6.06 -22.51 -12.64
CA ASN A 735 4.81 -22.39 -11.91
C ASN A 735 3.76 -21.74 -12.84
N MET A 736 2.56 -22.29 -12.90
CA MET A 736 1.49 -21.76 -13.73
C MET A 736 0.18 -21.70 -12.95
N THR A 737 -0.44 -20.52 -12.90
CA THR A 737 -1.74 -20.32 -12.25
C THR A 737 -2.76 -19.78 -13.23
N GLY A 738 -3.94 -20.40 -13.26
CA GLY A 738 -5.07 -19.98 -14.08
C GLY A 738 -6.13 -21.06 -14.13
N SER A 739 -7.28 -20.77 -14.76
CA SER A 739 -8.34 -21.76 -14.92
C SER A 739 -7.85 -23.00 -15.68
N GLY A 740 -8.44 -24.17 -15.44
CA GLY A 740 -8.09 -25.40 -16.15
C GLY A 740 -8.08 -25.25 -17.69
N SER A 741 -8.99 -24.46 -18.27
CA SER A 741 -8.97 -24.14 -19.71
C SER A 741 -7.79 -23.27 -20.13
N THR A 742 -7.42 -22.28 -19.32
CA THR A 742 -6.27 -21.40 -19.56
C THR A 742 -4.96 -22.19 -19.47
N LEU A 743 -4.82 -23.05 -18.45
CA LEU A 743 -3.65 -23.92 -18.28
C LEU A 743 -3.49 -24.91 -19.45
N ALA A 744 -4.58 -25.55 -19.87
CA ALA A 744 -4.57 -26.47 -21.01
C ALA A 744 -4.14 -25.78 -22.31
N ALA A 745 -4.62 -24.56 -22.56
CA ALA A 745 -4.23 -23.77 -23.72
C ALA A 745 -2.75 -23.32 -23.68
N ALA A 746 -2.21 -23.08 -22.48
CA ALA A 746 -0.84 -22.63 -22.28
C ALA A 746 0.21 -23.75 -22.35
N MET A 747 -0.18 -25.00 -22.06
CA MET A 747 0.74 -26.15 -21.95
C MET A 747 1.67 -26.38 -23.16
N PRO A 748 1.22 -26.28 -24.43
CA PRO A 748 2.12 -26.42 -25.58
C PRO A 748 3.20 -25.34 -25.62
N HIS A 749 2.87 -24.11 -25.22
CA HIS A 749 3.81 -23.00 -25.16
C HIS A 749 4.80 -23.15 -24.01
N ALA A 750 4.34 -23.63 -22.85
CA ALA A 750 5.19 -23.98 -21.71
C ALA A 750 6.21 -25.08 -22.08
N SER A 751 5.77 -26.10 -22.81
CA SER A 751 6.66 -27.18 -23.30
C SER A 751 7.70 -26.64 -24.27
N SER A 752 7.29 -25.82 -25.23
CA SER A 752 8.21 -25.18 -26.18
C SER A 752 9.21 -24.24 -25.49
N PHE A 753 8.78 -23.53 -24.44
CA PHE A 753 9.62 -22.67 -23.63
C PHE A 753 10.68 -23.49 -22.90
N ALA A 754 10.26 -24.53 -22.16
CA ALA A 754 11.17 -25.43 -21.44
C ALA A 754 12.20 -26.07 -22.39
N ALA A 755 11.75 -26.57 -23.55
CA ALA A 755 12.60 -27.16 -24.57
C ALA A 755 13.60 -26.17 -25.22
N SER A 756 13.39 -24.86 -25.10
CA SER A 756 14.32 -23.85 -25.63
C SER A 756 15.47 -23.52 -24.67
N LEU A 757 15.31 -23.81 -23.37
CA LEU A 757 16.31 -23.51 -22.36
C LEU A 757 17.49 -24.49 -22.45
N PRO A 758 18.72 -24.07 -22.10
CA PRO A 758 19.89 -24.95 -22.06
C PRO A 758 19.73 -26.09 -21.05
N GLU A 759 20.28 -27.26 -21.39
CA GLU A 759 20.46 -28.35 -20.43
C GLU A 759 21.52 -27.97 -19.37
N GLY A 760 21.47 -28.63 -18.23
CA GLY A 760 22.46 -28.45 -17.18
C GLY A 760 22.45 -29.61 -16.19
N GLN A 761 23.33 -29.52 -15.20
CA GLN A 761 23.30 -30.38 -14.02
C GLN A 761 23.01 -29.53 -12.80
N ASP A 762 22.16 -30.03 -11.92
CA ASP A 762 21.95 -29.44 -10.61
C ASP A 762 23.15 -29.78 -9.73
N VAL A 763 23.67 -28.78 -9.03
CA VAL A 763 24.87 -28.92 -8.19
C VAL A 763 24.60 -28.34 -6.81
N PRO A 764 25.26 -28.84 -5.76
CA PRO A 764 25.20 -28.23 -4.45
C PRO A 764 25.67 -26.77 -4.49
N PRO A 765 25.10 -25.88 -3.65
CA PRO A 765 25.49 -24.49 -3.62
C PRO A 765 26.95 -24.32 -3.17
N ALA A 766 27.69 -23.49 -3.91
CA ALA A 766 29.10 -23.18 -3.62
C ALA A 766 29.29 -21.96 -2.69
N TRP A 767 28.26 -21.57 -1.92
CA TRP A 767 28.33 -20.42 -1.02
C TRP A 767 28.98 -20.77 0.32
N PHE A 768 30.11 -20.14 0.57
CA PHE A 768 30.76 -20.13 1.88
C PHE A 768 30.68 -18.72 2.44
N ALA A 769 30.01 -18.58 3.59
CA ALA A 769 29.90 -17.32 4.31
C ALA A 769 30.37 -17.55 5.76
N ASP A 770 31.24 -16.67 6.26
CA ASP A 770 31.59 -16.62 7.67
C ASP A 770 30.51 -15.83 8.41
N ILE A 771 29.44 -16.52 8.80
CA ILE A 771 28.28 -15.92 9.45
C ILE A 771 28.55 -15.85 10.95
N ARG A 772 28.68 -14.63 11.47
CA ARG A 772 28.87 -14.38 12.91
C ARG A 772 27.98 -13.24 13.35
N PRO A 773 27.33 -13.34 14.52
CA PRO A 773 26.59 -12.22 15.06
C PRO A 773 27.51 -11.07 15.46
N VAL A 774 27.19 -9.88 14.97
CA VAL A 774 27.90 -8.63 15.26
C VAL A 774 26.88 -7.58 15.66
N HIS A 775 27.13 -6.91 16.79
CA HIS A 775 26.34 -5.75 17.17
C HIS A 775 26.76 -4.55 16.32
N GLU A 776 25.82 -3.90 15.63
CA GLU A 776 26.12 -2.86 14.65
C GLU A 776 25.31 -1.58 14.89
N ALA A 777 25.95 -0.44 14.64
CA ALA A 777 25.36 0.88 14.58
C ALA A 777 25.60 1.47 13.19
N LEU A 778 24.52 1.63 12.43
CA LEU A 778 24.49 2.09 11.05
C LEU A 778 24.12 3.57 11.04
N CYS A 779 25.10 4.44 10.82
CA CYS A 779 24.94 5.88 10.95
C CYS A 779 24.44 6.49 9.63
N VAL A 780 23.31 7.20 9.71
CA VAL A 780 22.68 7.97 8.62
C VAL A 780 22.15 9.32 9.14
N PRO A 781 22.08 10.36 8.31
CA PRO A 781 21.46 11.63 8.69
C PRO A 781 19.94 11.46 8.83
N SER A 782 19.48 11.18 10.05
CA SER A 782 18.07 10.97 10.38
C SER A 782 17.74 11.55 11.76
N GLN A 783 16.51 12.07 11.90
CA GLN A 783 15.96 12.53 13.18
C GLN A 783 15.31 11.40 14.00
N VAL A 784 15.13 10.23 13.40
CA VAL A 784 14.54 9.03 14.01
C VAL A 784 15.45 7.83 13.82
N ASN A 785 15.27 6.83 14.69
CA ASN A 785 16.01 5.59 14.71
C ASN A 785 15.16 4.40 14.25
N TYR A 786 15.84 3.31 13.93
CA TYR A 786 15.30 2.00 13.67
C TYR A 786 16.08 1.02 14.52
N VAL A 787 15.47 0.54 15.60
CA VAL A 787 16.17 -0.20 16.66
C VAL A 787 15.77 -1.66 16.55
N GLY A 788 16.76 -2.52 16.30
CA GLY A 788 16.53 -3.95 16.12
C GLY A 788 17.33 -4.83 17.07
N LYS A 789 16.72 -5.92 17.52
CA LYS A 789 17.38 -7.02 18.24
C LYS A 789 16.90 -8.37 17.71
N ALA A 790 17.81 -9.32 17.51
CA ALA A 790 17.48 -10.62 16.95
C ALA A 790 18.27 -11.77 17.59
N ALA A 791 17.70 -12.98 17.56
CA ALA A 791 18.33 -14.20 18.04
C ALA A 791 17.84 -15.43 17.26
N ASP A 792 18.68 -16.45 17.13
CA ASP A 792 18.29 -17.77 16.64
C ASP A 792 17.78 -18.63 17.82
N LEU A 793 16.45 -18.73 17.94
CA LEU A 793 15.82 -19.44 19.06
C LEU A 793 16.12 -20.94 19.02
N TYR A 794 16.31 -21.55 17.85
CA TYR A 794 16.60 -22.98 17.74
C TYR A 794 18.00 -23.31 18.24
N SER A 795 18.97 -22.43 17.98
CA SER A 795 20.31 -22.56 18.56
C SER A 795 20.31 -22.37 20.09
N LEU A 796 19.32 -21.67 20.63
CA LEU A 796 19.08 -21.54 22.08
C LEU A 796 18.27 -22.72 22.67
N GLY A 797 17.95 -23.74 21.88
CA GLY A 797 17.27 -24.96 22.32
C GLY A 797 15.75 -24.92 22.23
N TYR A 798 15.16 -23.85 21.70
CA TYR A 798 13.72 -23.82 21.41
C TYR A 798 13.37 -24.79 20.27
N ARG A 799 12.22 -25.45 20.39
CA ARG A 799 11.62 -26.21 19.30
C ARG A 799 10.29 -25.56 18.95
N TYR A 800 10.05 -25.39 17.66
CA TYR A 800 8.83 -24.75 17.21
C TYR A 800 7.58 -25.42 17.77
N HIS A 801 6.63 -24.59 18.17
CA HIS A 801 5.26 -24.96 18.51
C HIS A 801 4.34 -23.82 18.05
N GLY A 802 3.15 -24.15 17.53
CA GLY A 802 2.19 -23.21 16.96
C GLY A 802 1.78 -22.08 17.92
N SER A 803 1.84 -22.30 19.24
CA SER A 803 1.59 -21.27 20.26
C SER A 803 2.50 -20.04 20.13
N ALA A 804 3.67 -20.16 19.51
CA ALA A 804 4.52 -19.00 19.21
C ALA A 804 3.78 -17.94 18.36
N ASN A 805 2.94 -18.34 17.41
CA ASN A 805 2.19 -17.40 16.59
C ASN A 805 1.22 -16.56 17.44
N VAL A 806 0.55 -17.20 18.42
CA VAL A 806 -0.35 -16.56 19.38
C VAL A 806 0.41 -15.61 20.30
N ILE A 807 1.55 -16.05 20.83
CA ILE A 807 2.39 -15.27 21.73
C ILE A 807 2.96 -14.03 21.03
N PHE A 808 3.44 -14.17 19.78
CA PHE A 808 3.95 -13.04 19.02
C PHE A 808 2.84 -12.07 18.58
N LYS A 809 1.66 -12.58 18.21
CA LYS A 809 0.48 -11.73 17.98
C LYS A 809 0.18 -10.88 19.21
N HIS A 810 0.14 -11.51 20.38
CA HIS A 810 -0.11 -10.85 21.65
C HIS A 810 0.98 -9.81 21.98
N LEU A 811 2.26 -10.16 21.88
CA LEU A 811 3.37 -9.24 22.13
C LEU A 811 3.32 -8.01 21.22
N ARG A 812 2.98 -8.17 19.94
CA ARG A 812 2.86 -7.04 19.00
C ARG A 812 1.70 -6.13 19.39
N MET A 813 0.52 -6.69 19.63
CA MET A 813 -0.71 -5.91 19.83
C MET A 813 -0.91 -5.38 21.25
N ALA A 814 -0.21 -5.93 22.24
CA ALA A 814 -0.26 -5.49 23.63
C ALA A 814 1.06 -4.81 24.04
N TRP A 815 2.11 -5.59 24.30
CA TRP A 815 3.35 -5.10 24.91
C TRP A 815 4.10 -4.08 24.06
N LEU A 816 4.44 -4.44 22.81
CA LEU A 816 5.26 -3.59 21.95
C LEU A 816 4.48 -2.37 21.45
N TRP A 817 3.19 -2.54 21.15
CA TRP A 817 2.30 -1.42 20.82
C TRP A 817 2.24 -0.41 21.96
N ASP A 818 1.97 -0.84 23.18
CA ASP A 818 1.89 0.05 24.34
C ASP A 818 3.24 0.71 24.64
N LYS A 819 4.31 -0.08 24.78
CA LYS A 819 5.60 0.41 25.28
C LYS A 819 6.41 1.17 24.26
N VAL A 820 6.48 0.69 23.01
CA VAL A 820 7.34 1.30 21.98
C VAL A 820 6.59 2.39 21.22
N ARG A 821 5.31 2.17 20.89
CA ARG A 821 4.51 3.15 20.12
C ARG A 821 3.77 4.15 21.01
N VAL A 822 2.88 3.71 21.89
CA VAL A 822 2.03 4.63 22.68
C VAL A 822 2.86 5.43 23.69
N GLN A 823 3.67 4.76 24.51
CA GLN A 823 4.49 5.40 25.55
C GLN A 823 5.83 5.89 25.00
N GLY A 824 6.45 5.11 24.10
CA GLY A 824 7.75 5.43 23.51
C GLY A 824 7.71 6.47 22.38
N GLY A 825 6.55 6.68 21.75
CA GLY A 825 6.39 7.64 20.66
C GLY A 825 6.96 7.20 19.31
N ALA A 826 7.35 5.92 19.16
CA ALA A 826 7.71 5.37 17.85
C ALA A 826 6.47 5.23 16.97
N TYR A 827 6.63 5.33 15.64
CA TYR A 827 5.51 5.11 14.73
C TYR A 827 5.06 3.64 14.70
N GLY A 828 5.98 2.68 14.88
CA GLY A 828 5.62 1.26 14.92
C GLY A 828 6.66 0.38 15.58
N ALA A 829 6.24 -0.82 15.96
CA ALA A 829 7.10 -1.86 16.51
C ALA A 829 6.65 -3.23 16.01
N PHE A 830 7.60 -4.08 15.68
CA PHE A 830 7.38 -5.36 15.04
C PHE A 830 8.14 -6.46 15.77
N CYS A 831 7.58 -7.66 15.74
CA CYS A 831 8.20 -8.87 16.21
C CYS A 831 7.94 -9.97 15.17
N ALA A 832 9.00 -10.38 14.48
CA ALA A 832 8.95 -11.29 13.36
C ALA A 832 9.75 -12.56 13.69
N PHE A 833 9.07 -13.69 13.72
CA PHE A 833 9.69 -14.99 13.92
C PHE A 833 9.52 -15.85 12.66
N ASP A 834 10.65 -16.25 12.07
CA ASP A 834 10.66 -17.18 10.95
C ASP A 834 10.79 -18.61 11.48
N ARG A 835 9.70 -19.38 11.41
CA ARG A 835 9.66 -20.78 11.86
C ARG A 835 10.55 -21.73 11.04
N ALA A 836 10.99 -21.34 9.84
CA ALA A 836 11.86 -22.19 9.05
C ALA A 836 13.32 -21.99 9.49
N SER A 837 13.76 -20.74 9.69
CA SER A 837 15.13 -20.45 10.13
C SER A 837 15.33 -20.51 11.64
N GLY A 838 14.29 -20.31 12.45
CA GLY A 838 14.36 -20.16 13.91
C GLY A 838 14.72 -18.75 14.37
N VAL A 839 14.86 -17.80 13.45
CA VAL A 839 15.29 -16.43 13.76
C VAL A 839 14.10 -15.59 14.22
N LEU A 840 14.22 -15.05 15.43
CA LEU A 840 13.38 -14.00 15.97
C LEU A 840 14.07 -12.66 15.75
N ALA A 841 13.33 -11.65 15.28
CA ALA A 841 13.79 -10.28 15.21
C ALA A 841 12.69 -9.30 15.64
N GLN A 842 13.03 -8.42 16.59
CA GLN A 842 12.22 -7.32 17.09
C GLN A 842 12.78 -6.02 16.53
N VAL A 843 11.95 -5.19 15.90
CA VAL A 843 12.41 -3.95 15.25
C VAL A 843 11.38 -2.82 15.41
N SER A 844 11.85 -1.60 15.66
CA SER A 844 11.03 -0.39 15.72
C SER A 844 11.14 0.45 14.44
N TYR A 845 10.13 1.28 14.20
CA TYR A 845 10.01 2.09 12.99
C TYR A 845 9.74 3.55 13.33
N ARG A 846 10.62 4.44 12.83
CA ARG A 846 10.64 5.89 13.14
C ARG A 846 10.59 6.13 14.64
N ASP A 847 11.54 5.54 15.35
CA ASP A 847 11.61 5.53 16.80
C ASP A 847 12.45 6.71 17.30
N PRO A 848 11.93 7.58 18.18
CA PRO A 848 12.73 8.65 18.77
C PRO A 848 13.75 8.12 19.79
N ASN A 849 13.64 6.87 20.22
CA ASN A 849 14.48 6.26 21.24
C ASN A 849 15.51 5.28 20.66
N LEU A 850 16.37 4.75 21.54
CA LEU A 850 17.34 3.69 21.23
C LEU A 850 17.43 2.69 22.37
N GLU A 851 18.10 3.04 23.47
CA GLU A 851 18.34 2.13 24.59
C GLU A 851 17.04 1.76 25.31
N ALA A 852 16.09 2.70 25.44
CA ALA A 852 14.77 2.43 26.02
C ALA A 852 13.99 1.37 25.23
N THR A 853 14.09 1.38 23.90
CA THR A 853 13.44 0.38 23.04
C THR A 853 14.08 -1.00 23.22
N LEU A 854 15.41 -1.07 23.35
CA LEU A 854 16.11 -2.32 23.65
C LEU A 854 15.71 -2.89 25.03
N ASP A 855 15.55 -2.03 26.05
CA ASP A 855 15.05 -2.44 27.37
C ASP A 855 13.64 -3.06 27.27
N VAL A 856 12.76 -2.47 26.46
CA VAL A 856 11.41 -3.02 26.21
C VAL A 856 11.48 -4.40 25.56
N TYR A 857 12.40 -4.61 24.61
CA TYR A 857 12.61 -5.93 24.01
C TYR A 857 13.05 -6.94 25.06
N ASP A 858 14.03 -6.59 25.89
CA ASP A 858 14.59 -7.49 26.92
C ASP A 858 13.57 -7.84 28.01
N ARG A 859 12.71 -6.88 28.37
CA ARG A 859 11.64 -7.06 29.34
C ARG A 859 10.41 -7.79 28.81
N SER A 860 10.39 -8.14 27.52
CA SER A 860 9.33 -8.98 26.95
C SER A 860 9.22 -10.33 27.68
N ALA A 861 10.34 -10.89 28.14
CA ALA A 861 10.35 -12.11 28.94
C ALA A 861 9.67 -11.92 30.31
N GLU A 862 9.97 -10.83 31.02
CA GLU A 862 9.36 -10.52 32.32
C GLU A 862 7.87 -10.26 32.20
N TYR A 863 7.47 -9.56 31.13
CA TYR A 863 6.08 -9.36 30.77
C TYR A 863 5.36 -10.70 30.61
N LEU A 864 5.88 -11.61 29.78
CA LEU A 864 5.25 -12.93 29.59
C LEU A 864 5.18 -13.77 30.89
N ARG A 865 6.17 -13.68 31.79
CA ARG A 865 6.15 -14.40 33.07
C ARG A 865 5.08 -13.89 34.03
N SER A 866 4.82 -12.59 34.00
CA SER A 866 3.88 -11.92 34.91
C SER A 866 2.48 -11.76 34.30
N LEU A 867 2.32 -12.12 33.03
CA LEU A 867 1.08 -12.00 32.28
C LEU A 867 0.00 -12.93 32.87
N SER A 868 -1.14 -12.34 33.25
CA SER A 868 -2.32 -13.06 33.70
C SER A 868 -3.44 -12.88 32.67
N LEU A 869 -3.47 -13.77 31.67
CA LEU A 869 -4.50 -13.72 30.63
C LEU A 869 -5.84 -14.24 31.16
N THR A 870 -6.89 -13.45 30.93
CA THR A 870 -8.25 -13.96 30.95
C THR A 870 -8.47 -14.93 29.78
N LYS A 871 -9.52 -15.76 29.88
CA LYS A 871 -9.89 -16.67 28.79
C LYS A 871 -10.15 -15.91 27.48
N ASP A 872 -10.78 -14.75 27.57
CA ASP A 872 -11.18 -13.98 26.40
C ASP A 872 -9.98 -13.33 25.71
N GLU A 873 -9.00 -12.81 26.46
CA GLU A 873 -7.75 -12.26 25.88
C GLU A 873 -6.92 -13.34 25.18
N LEU A 874 -6.89 -14.56 25.73
CA LEU A 874 -6.24 -15.69 25.08
C LEU A 874 -6.95 -16.04 23.76
N VAL A 875 -8.28 -16.14 23.77
CA VAL A 875 -9.06 -16.42 22.55
C VAL A 875 -8.87 -15.32 21.51
N THR A 876 -8.91 -14.03 21.90
CA THR A 876 -8.59 -12.89 21.02
C THR A 876 -7.23 -13.06 20.36
N SER A 877 -6.21 -13.45 21.12
CA SER A 877 -4.85 -13.65 20.59
C SER A 877 -4.80 -14.85 19.61
N VAL A 878 -5.54 -15.93 19.89
CA VAL A 878 -5.67 -17.10 19.01
C VAL A 878 -6.38 -16.74 17.71
N VAL A 879 -7.50 -16.02 17.78
CA VAL A 879 -8.25 -15.51 16.62
C VAL A 879 -7.33 -14.66 15.75
N GLY A 880 -6.63 -13.69 16.35
CA GLY A 880 -5.71 -12.82 15.63
C GLY A 880 -4.54 -13.57 14.96
N ALA A 881 -4.07 -14.68 15.55
CA ALA A 881 -3.03 -15.52 14.95
C ALA A 881 -3.58 -16.38 13.80
N ILE A 882 -4.81 -16.89 13.91
CA ILE A 882 -5.49 -17.58 12.81
C ILE A 882 -5.80 -16.62 11.66
N GLY A 883 -6.16 -15.37 11.93
CA GLY A 883 -6.37 -14.34 10.90
C GLY A 883 -5.11 -14.06 10.08
N GLU A 884 -3.94 -14.05 10.71
CA GLU A 884 -2.67 -13.93 9.99
C GLU A 884 -2.32 -15.18 9.18
N LEU A 885 -2.69 -16.37 9.68
CA LEU A 885 -2.48 -17.65 9.00
C LEU A 885 -3.38 -17.82 7.77
N ASP A 886 -4.62 -17.36 7.87
CA ASP A 886 -5.69 -17.47 6.87
C ASP A 886 -5.87 -16.19 6.05
N ALA A 887 -4.87 -15.30 6.06
CA ALA A 887 -4.91 -14.06 5.30
C ALA A 887 -5.29 -14.34 3.84
N HIS A 888 -6.28 -13.62 3.34
CA HIS A 888 -6.80 -13.81 1.99
C HIS A 888 -5.70 -13.55 0.93
N MET A 889 -5.71 -14.35 -0.13
CA MET A 889 -4.71 -14.33 -1.20
C MET A 889 -5.40 -14.32 -2.56
N LEU A 890 -4.93 -13.43 -3.44
CA LEU A 890 -5.36 -13.41 -4.84
C LEU A 890 -4.86 -14.65 -5.58
N PRO A 891 -5.38 -14.97 -6.79
CA PRO A 891 -5.01 -16.19 -7.51
C PRO A 891 -3.50 -16.40 -7.66
N HIS A 892 -2.75 -15.38 -8.10
CA HIS A 892 -1.29 -15.45 -8.23
C HIS A 892 -0.59 -15.70 -6.89
N ASP A 893 -0.99 -14.97 -5.83
CA ASP A 893 -0.45 -15.14 -4.48
C ASP A 893 -0.66 -16.56 -3.95
N ARG A 894 -1.82 -17.18 -4.25
CA ARG A 894 -2.07 -18.59 -3.90
C ARG A 894 -1.10 -19.53 -4.62
N GLY A 895 -0.88 -19.31 -5.91
CA GLY A 895 0.11 -20.06 -6.69
C GLY A 895 1.51 -19.93 -6.11
N MET A 896 1.95 -18.70 -5.81
CA MET A 896 3.26 -18.43 -5.21
C MET A 896 3.41 -18.99 -3.80
N ALA A 897 2.37 -18.90 -2.97
CA ALA A 897 2.35 -19.50 -1.63
C ALA A 897 2.46 -21.03 -1.70
N SER A 898 1.74 -21.67 -2.62
CA SER A 898 1.85 -23.11 -2.85
C SER A 898 3.25 -23.50 -3.32
N LEU A 899 3.80 -22.78 -4.31
CA LEU A 899 5.16 -22.99 -4.78
C LEU A 899 6.18 -22.90 -3.63
N ALA A 900 6.11 -21.84 -2.82
CA ALA A 900 7.01 -21.64 -1.69
C ALA A 900 6.92 -22.78 -0.66
N ARG A 901 5.70 -23.24 -0.33
CA ARG A 901 5.49 -24.41 0.56
C ARG A 901 6.12 -25.67 -0.01
N THR A 902 5.91 -25.90 -1.30
CA THR A 902 6.45 -27.06 -2.02
C THR A 902 7.98 -27.04 -2.11
N LEU A 903 8.61 -25.87 -2.32
CA LEU A 903 10.07 -25.74 -2.35
C LEU A 903 10.72 -25.89 -0.96
N THR A 904 10.03 -25.44 0.09
CA THR A 904 10.55 -25.45 1.48
C THR A 904 10.26 -26.74 2.25
N GLY A 905 9.42 -27.63 1.71
CA GLY A 905 8.96 -28.83 2.42
C GLY A 905 7.96 -28.51 3.54
N ASP A 906 7.20 -27.41 3.41
CA ASP A 906 6.10 -27.08 4.31
C ASP A 906 4.83 -27.84 3.94
N THR A 907 4.76 -29.10 4.34
CA THR A 907 3.65 -29.98 3.97
C THR A 907 2.34 -29.59 4.64
N GLU A 908 1.21 -30.01 4.05
CA GLU A 908 -0.12 -29.75 4.63
C GLU A 908 -0.27 -30.37 6.04
N GLU A 909 0.39 -31.51 6.32
CA GLU A 909 0.38 -32.11 7.65
C GLU A 909 1.08 -31.22 8.69
N ARG A 910 2.21 -30.60 8.34
CA ARG A 910 2.93 -29.67 9.22
C ARG A 910 2.14 -28.40 9.47
N ARG A 911 1.50 -27.88 8.42
CA ARG A 911 0.61 -26.72 8.52
C ARG A 911 -0.61 -27.04 9.38
N GLN A 912 -1.16 -28.25 9.27
CA GLN A 912 -2.27 -28.69 10.10
C GLN A 912 -1.86 -28.84 11.55
N GLN A 913 -0.71 -29.46 11.83
CA GLN A 913 -0.16 -29.53 13.18
C GLN A 913 0.01 -28.13 13.78
N MET A 914 0.62 -27.19 13.04
CA MET A 914 0.78 -25.81 13.48
C MET A 914 -0.57 -25.17 13.83
N ARG A 915 -1.60 -25.39 13.01
CA ARG A 915 -2.96 -24.88 13.25
C ARG A 915 -3.58 -25.46 14.51
N ASP A 916 -3.50 -26.78 14.69
CA ASP A 916 -4.00 -27.46 15.88
C ASP A 916 -3.33 -26.90 17.14
N GLU A 917 -2.01 -26.69 17.09
CA GLU A 917 -1.22 -26.12 18.19
C GLU A 917 -1.56 -24.64 18.48
N ILE A 918 -1.87 -23.83 17.45
CA ILE A 918 -2.38 -22.47 17.62
C ILE A 918 -3.71 -22.51 18.37
N LEU A 919 -4.67 -23.31 17.90
CA LEU A 919 -6.01 -23.42 18.46
C LEU A 919 -6.02 -23.97 19.90
N SER A 920 -5.01 -24.76 20.27
CA SER A 920 -4.88 -25.36 21.60
C SER A 920 -3.96 -24.59 22.56
N THR A 921 -3.54 -23.37 22.22
CA THR A 921 -2.61 -22.58 23.05
C THR A 921 -3.18 -22.34 24.46
N THR A 922 -2.34 -22.47 25.49
CA THR A 922 -2.72 -22.23 26.89
C THR A 922 -1.88 -21.12 27.54
N PRO A 923 -2.29 -20.53 28.68
CA PRO A 923 -1.47 -19.55 29.40
C PRO A 923 -0.07 -20.07 29.78
N GLU A 924 0.05 -21.38 30.05
CA GLU A 924 1.35 -22.00 30.34
C GLU A 924 2.32 -21.96 29.15
N ASP A 925 1.84 -21.89 27.90
CA ASP A 925 2.69 -21.67 26.74
C ASP A 925 3.42 -20.32 26.81
N PHE A 926 2.72 -19.26 27.23
CA PHE A 926 3.30 -17.92 27.38
C PHE A 926 4.42 -17.92 28.42
N VAL A 927 4.17 -18.56 29.58
CA VAL A 927 5.16 -18.67 30.65
C VAL A 927 6.37 -19.49 30.20
N ARG A 928 6.17 -20.61 29.50
CA ARG A 928 7.29 -21.41 28.95
C ARG A 928 8.09 -20.63 27.92
N PHE A 929 7.42 -19.88 27.06
CA PHE A 929 8.08 -19.08 26.02
C PHE A 929 8.85 -17.89 26.60
N ALA A 930 8.47 -17.42 27.80
CA ALA A 930 9.19 -16.37 28.50
C ALA A 930 10.65 -16.74 28.81
N ASP A 931 10.93 -18.02 29.10
CA ASP A 931 12.31 -18.49 29.33
C ASP A 931 13.13 -18.47 28.04
N VAL A 932 12.50 -18.78 26.91
CA VAL A 932 13.12 -18.66 25.57
C VAL A 932 13.46 -17.20 25.27
N LEU A 933 12.53 -16.28 25.53
CA LEU A 933 12.77 -14.85 25.34
C LEU A 933 13.82 -14.28 26.30
N ALA A 934 13.91 -14.78 27.54
CA ALA A 934 14.92 -14.33 28.48
C ALA A 934 16.34 -14.67 27.98
N GLU A 935 16.50 -15.85 27.39
CA GLU A 935 17.77 -16.26 26.81
C GLU A 935 18.07 -15.51 25.49
N ALA A 936 17.05 -15.23 24.68
CA ALA A 936 17.17 -14.39 23.49
C ALA A 936 17.53 -12.93 23.85
N ALA A 937 16.97 -12.38 24.93
CA ALA A 937 17.33 -11.06 25.45
C ALA A 937 18.81 -11.02 25.87
N ARG A 938 19.30 -12.07 26.53
CA ARG A 938 20.68 -12.17 27.00
C ARG A 938 21.71 -12.29 25.88
N THR A 939 21.38 -13.02 24.81
CA THR A 939 22.32 -13.39 23.74
C THR A 939 22.04 -12.68 22.41
N GLY A 940 20.97 -11.90 22.34
CA GLY A 940 20.48 -11.28 21.12
C GLY A 940 21.45 -10.26 20.55
N THR A 941 21.58 -10.28 19.23
CA THR A 941 22.39 -9.35 18.46
C THR A 941 21.60 -8.07 18.18
N VAL A 942 22.27 -6.93 18.28
CA VAL A 942 21.65 -5.61 18.14
C VAL A 942 22.11 -4.96 16.85
N CYS A 943 21.18 -4.37 16.11
CA CYS A 943 21.49 -3.52 14.97
C CYS A 943 20.62 -2.29 15.06
N VAL A 944 21.23 -1.11 14.97
CA VAL A 944 20.51 0.16 14.97
C VAL A 944 20.85 0.93 13.72
N LEU A 945 19.87 1.55 13.07
CA LEU A 945 20.07 2.52 12.00
C LEU A 945 19.50 3.87 12.44
N GLY A 946 20.25 4.95 12.32
CA GLY A 946 19.79 6.27 12.73
C GLY A 946 20.89 7.33 12.76
N GLY A 947 20.53 8.52 13.23
CA GLY A 947 21.43 9.67 13.31
C GLY A 947 21.84 9.98 14.75
N ALA A 948 21.16 10.96 15.35
CA ALA A 948 21.55 11.52 16.65
C ALA A 948 21.59 10.45 17.77
N GLY A 949 22.72 10.37 18.47
CA GLY A 949 22.93 9.48 19.62
C GLY A 949 23.26 8.02 19.29
N VAL A 950 23.23 7.61 18.00
CA VAL A 950 23.56 6.25 17.59
C VAL A 950 25.05 5.93 17.77
N GLU A 951 25.95 6.83 17.37
CA GLU A 951 27.41 6.66 17.56
C GLU A 951 27.77 6.60 19.04
N GLU A 952 27.21 7.50 19.85
CA GLU A 952 27.45 7.51 21.30
C GLU A 952 26.95 6.24 21.98
N ALA A 953 25.77 5.74 21.58
CA ALA A 953 25.25 4.46 22.07
C ALA A 953 26.16 3.29 21.66
N ALA A 954 26.68 3.32 20.43
CA ALA A 954 27.61 2.31 19.95
C ALA A 954 28.91 2.31 20.75
N GLU A 955 29.49 3.47 21.05
CA GLU A 955 30.69 3.60 21.88
C GLU A 955 30.46 3.07 23.30
N ARG A 956 29.34 3.43 23.93
CA ARG A 956 28.99 2.95 25.29
C ARG A 956 28.83 1.43 25.35
N ASN A 957 28.27 0.83 24.32
CA ASN A 957 27.94 -0.60 24.28
C ASN A 957 28.96 -1.46 23.52
N GLY A 958 30.02 -0.85 22.95
CA GLY A 958 31.05 -1.54 22.18
C GLY A 958 30.56 -2.12 20.85
N TRP A 959 29.58 -1.50 20.19
CA TRP A 959 29.07 -1.94 18.90
C TRP A 959 29.96 -1.47 17.74
N ALA A 960 29.97 -2.23 16.66
CA ALA A 960 30.67 -1.84 15.44
C ALA A 960 29.92 -0.66 14.77
N VAL A 961 30.61 0.46 14.59
CA VAL A 961 30.06 1.65 13.93
C VAL A 961 30.34 1.58 12.43
N LYS A 962 29.32 1.88 11.62
CA LYS A 962 29.43 1.94 10.17
C LYS A 962 28.67 3.15 9.62
N SER A 963 29.38 4.06 8.95
CA SER A 963 28.76 5.15 8.18
C SER A 963 28.20 4.61 6.87
N ILE A 964 26.92 4.89 6.58
CA ILE A 964 26.22 4.36 5.41
C ILE A 964 26.09 5.39 4.27
N MET A 965 26.30 6.67 4.55
CA MET A 965 26.28 7.72 3.52
C MET A 965 27.55 7.73 2.67
#